data_AF-A0AAN8MRU2-F1
#
_entry.id   AF-A0AAN8MRU2-F1
#
_cell.length_a   1.000
_cell.length_b   1.000
_cell.length_c   1.000
_cell.angle_alpha   90.00
_cell.angle_beta   90.00
_cell.angle_gamma   90.00
#
_symmetry.space_group_name_H-M   'P 1'
#
loop_
_entity.id
_entity.type
_entity.pdbx_description
1 polymer ?
#
loop_
_entity_poly.entity_id
_entity_poly.type
_entity_poly.pdbx_seq_one_letter_code
_entity_poly.pdbx_strand_id
1 'polypeptide(L)'
;MTISFLSLPNEILTTIFDDRCLSNADLTRIQLTCKLFRENIRRKNNRRYTFKVDAVEHPTWRLIRYLLKNPEVGERIDEITVQWKRRDASDEGTWTTRWNWDSKECELIHKLVRAWCLDHSTERSIQHGLNSEALLPLLLVFTPNLKTLDMGDIDSELVKHGCSHHYTNNGAALRAIGESGGFGGKEAEQEFDQIIEDNTPYEVASFLFANLPYRQEVQEGDDYYIGYDPYDSSDDENPRRGQVPRRNPLQGPVHLQHLINPDGAYSHDRSETAGTRMLPGLASLEHFRVGNPACDETQHHSDSLSSPDISQFFFLPKMQSIQAFGVTDRSPHLYSEWAGKHKDAIARKSTVKHLTLRTLQIRSRTGPKGLGETFLGAISQFTSVLETLRVDAKMGRAPSSKDTERLGRLFLSENKGTLLPTKVFINGAAFTADGKFIPDAEKRQKLALRQELWERARAKLEGLNLKPSPIEGVPPEILTKIISFLEKNDSRNLIISSKKFHDPRYRSCWIELGFRNRAIISDNDVFLHQNLDHLKGFILPQYSPLCLEGVEPEFSDLNATLEAVENGTLSDLKRFLLVLRSGGCEETFYATPKSIEDPKILPDRAIGFLNILKSFSQRRDPSKAFEVHITMAIGQRYALEFCDMTKLTFLSVEQVWAGGREIIYQSLNNLKDLLSRLASTRLKHLSIGLSPRGIALKFPAKRRRAPPKEIDRDFLWKELQVIQEMIWGLKSLQSLAVLGSYLFHPSFVLLPPEGVRSLTYGGQMSPLWWRKFAGHPFTGVEQLRLDCRGLDGPNTQYLQELGEEPCSEFAGLRLGDVKISGLRWIEIVNLQGLENDYPSDFVDLVLKNNQRLSYRSLEAIALGRLSKYSGRLTRRFPKFVKEEKQRALSHLEAMFHNAKYQFTMEYVMNRRPLPKDEFSYGLFEQEMEKAIVSKMMKGFEDEFLAGYVKSSIGRLHSVLTHE
;
A
#
# COMPACT_ATOMS: atom_id res chain seq x y z
N MET A 1 -10.38 11.20 61.26
CA MET A 1 -11.60 11.86 60.73
C MET A 1 -11.21 12.62 59.49
N THR A 2 -11.64 12.17 58.32
CA THR A 2 -11.44 12.86 57.04
C THR A 2 -12.60 13.84 56.85
N ILE A 3 -12.34 15.13 57.12
CA ILE A 3 -13.30 16.20 56.83
C ILE A 3 -13.33 16.35 55.31
N SER A 4 -14.50 16.12 54.70
CA SER A 4 -14.70 16.31 53.27
C SER A 4 -14.42 17.78 52.92
N PHE A 5 -13.62 18.04 51.89
CA PHE A 5 -13.36 19.39 51.37
C PHE A 5 -14.66 20.15 51.04
N LEU A 6 -15.75 19.41 50.80
CA LEU A 6 -17.10 19.92 50.54
C LEU A 6 -17.89 20.32 51.79
N SER A 7 -17.35 20.11 53.00
CA SER A 7 -17.99 20.46 54.27
C SER A 7 -17.48 21.77 54.87
N LEU A 8 -16.52 22.42 54.21
CA LEU A 8 -16.00 23.72 54.65
C LEU A 8 -16.92 24.86 54.16
N PRO A 9 -17.24 25.85 55.02
CA PRO A 9 -17.97 27.05 54.62
C PRO A 9 -17.25 27.82 53.52
N ASN A 10 -18.02 28.49 52.66
CA ASN A 10 -17.51 29.19 51.48
C ASN A 10 -16.46 30.26 51.84
N GLU A 11 -16.55 30.84 53.04
CA GLU A 11 -15.66 31.87 53.59
C GLU A 11 -14.25 31.30 53.90
N ILE A 12 -14.17 30.05 54.35
CA ILE A 12 -12.89 29.35 54.58
C ILE A 12 -12.27 28.95 53.24
N LEU A 13 -13.08 28.52 52.28
CA LEU A 13 -12.62 28.21 50.93
C LEU A 13 -12.08 29.45 50.21
N THR A 14 -12.71 30.62 50.39
CA THR A 14 -12.19 31.88 49.83
C THR A 14 -10.85 32.26 50.47
N THR A 15 -10.70 32.10 51.78
CA THR A 15 -9.42 32.36 52.48
C THR A 15 -8.29 31.42 52.02
N ILE A 16 -8.60 30.16 51.73
CA ILE A 16 -7.63 29.20 51.16
C ILE A 16 -7.27 29.58 49.72
N PHE A 17 -8.23 30.07 48.92
CA PHE A 17 -7.98 30.47 47.53
C PHE A 17 -7.31 31.86 47.39
N ASP A 18 -7.39 32.71 48.41
CA ASP A 18 -6.67 33.99 48.51
C ASP A 18 -5.28 33.84 49.14
N ASP A 19 -4.89 32.64 49.57
CA ASP A 19 -3.58 32.36 50.14
C ASP A 19 -2.48 32.45 49.06
N ARG A 20 -1.45 33.26 49.33
CA ARG A 20 -0.29 33.46 48.44
C ARG A 20 0.52 32.19 48.21
N CYS A 21 0.26 31.13 48.96
CA CYS A 21 0.90 29.83 48.82
C CYS A 21 0.34 29.00 47.64
N LEU A 22 -0.86 29.32 47.14
CA LEU A 22 -1.42 28.64 45.97
C LEU A 22 -0.96 29.34 44.69
N SER A 23 -0.31 28.60 43.80
CA SER A 23 0.09 29.15 42.51
C SER A 23 -1.13 29.40 41.62
N ASN A 24 -1.01 30.30 40.63
CA ASN A 24 -2.04 30.46 39.60
C ASN A 24 -2.38 29.14 38.87
N ALA A 25 -1.43 28.20 38.82
CA ALA A 25 -1.67 26.86 38.27
C ALA A 25 -2.58 26.03 39.17
N ASP A 26 -2.44 26.11 40.50
CA ASP A 26 -3.28 25.39 41.46
C ASP A 26 -4.70 25.95 41.50
N LEU A 27 -4.85 27.28 41.47
CA LEU A 27 -6.14 27.94 41.36
C LEU A 27 -6.87 27.58 40.05
N THR A 28 -6.13 27.54 38.93
CA THR A 28 -6.68 27.11 37.63
C THR A 28 -7.12 25.64 37.66
N ARG A 29 -6.35 24.75 38.31
CA ARG A 29 -6.71 23.34 38.49
C ARG A 29 -7.98 23.20 39.33
N ILE A 30 -8.10 23.92 40.44
CA ILE A 30 -9.27 23.91 41.31
C ILE A 30 -10.51 24.43 40.56
N GLN A 31 -10.37 25.50 39.79
CA GLN A 31 -11.45 26.09 39.00
C GLN A 31 -11.90 25.14 37.87
N LEU A 32 -10.97 24.45 37.21
CA LEU A 32 -11.25 23.38 36.25
C LEU A 32 -11.96 22.19 36.91
N THR A 33 -11.52 21.78 38.10
CA THR A 33 -12.17 20.71 38.87
C THR A 33 -13.62 21.08 39.21
N CYS A 34 -13.88 22.30 39.67
CA CYS A 34 -15.25 22.78 39.94
C CYS A 34 -16.11 22.90 38.67
N LYS A 35 -15.54 23.30 37.52
CA LYS A 35 -16.24 23.32 36.23
C LYS A 35 -16.57 21.91 35.74
N LEU A 36 -15.62 20.98 35.82
CA LEU A 36 -15.83 19.56 35.50
C LEU A 36 -16.88 18.93 36.41
N PHE A 37 -16.89 19.23 37.71
CA PHE A 37 -17.95 18.79 38.61
C PHE A 37 -19.30 19.41 38.24
N ARG A 38 -19.35 20.71 37.91
CA ARG A 38 -20.59 21.37 37.47
C ARG A 38 -21.13 20.79 36.16
N GLU A 39 -20.26 20.48 35.20
CA GLU A 39 -20.62 19.82 33.95
C GLU A 39 -21.09 18.37 34.19
N ASN A 40 -20.40 17.61 35.06
CA ASN A 40 -20.80 16.26 35.45
C ASN A 40 -22.13 16.21 36.23
N ILE A 41 -22.41 17.22 37.06
CA ILE A 41 -23.67 17.37 37.81
C ILE A 41 -24.82 17.78 36.86
N ARG A 42 -24.56 18.65 35.88
CA ARG A 42 -25.57 19.08 34.89
C ARG A 42 -25.93 17.97 33.90
N ARG A 43 -25.02 17.04 33.61
CA ARG A 43 -25.22 15.89 32.69
C ARG A 43 -25.78 14.65 33.40
N LYS A 44 -26.72 14.83 34.34
CA LYS A 44 -27.17 13.76 35.24
C LYS A 44 -27.82 12.56 34.54
N ASN A 45 -28.38 12.73 33.33
CA ASN A 45 -29.24 11.71 32.71
C ASN A 45 -28.67 11.06 31.43
N ASN A 46 -27.80 11.73 30.69
CA ASN A 46 -27.24 11.22 29.42
C ASN A 46 -25.74 11.52 29.37
N ARG A 47 -24.91 10.49 29.33
CA ARG A 47 -23.45 10.63 29.31
C ARG A 47 -22.91 10.28 27.93
N ARG A 48 -22.58 11.32 27.17
CA ARG A 48 -21.64 11.22 26.07
C ARG A 48 -20.25 10.88 26.61
N TYR A 49 -19.71 9.74 26.19
CA TYR A 49 -18.35 9.30 26.48
C TYR A 49 -17.49 9.38 25.23
N THR A 50 -16.27 9.90 25.38
CA THR A 50 -15.27 9.90 24.28
C THR A 50 -14.26 8.79 24.53
N PHE A 51 -14.35 7.72 23.75
CA PHE A 51 -13.41 6.60 23.78
C PHE A 51 -12.15 6.99 22.98
N LYS A 52 -11.05 7.28 23.67
CA LYS A 52 -9.79 7.59 23.00
C LYS A 52 -8.95 6.31 22.86
N VAL A 53 -8.76 5.85 21.63
CA VAL A 53 -7.88 4.72 21.31
C VAL A 53 -6.44 5.23 21.39
N ASP A 54 -5.64 4.54 22.18
CA ASP A 54 -4.19 4.67 22.38
C ASP A 54 -3.69 6.00 22.96
N ALA A 55 -4.59 6.86 23.45
CA ALA A 55 -4.24 8.11 24.09
C ALA A 55 -3.43 7.93 25.39
N VAL A 56 -2.25 8.59 25.47
CA VAL A 56 -1.38 8.57 26.65
C VAL A 56 -2.08 9.09 27.89
N GLU A 57 -2.84 10.18 27.76
CA GLU A 57 -3.48 10.83 28.90
C GLU A 57 -4.78 10.13 29.36
N HIS A 58 -5.29 9.16 28.60
CA HIS A 58 -6.65 8.65 28.80
C HIS A 58 -6.75 7.12 28.78
N PRO A 59 -6.39 6.45 29.87
CA PRO A 59 -6.46 5.00 29.94
C PRO A 59 -7.91 4.52 30.10
N THR A 60 -8.60 4.25 28.99
CA THR A 60 -9.96 3.67 28.97
C THR A 60 -10.06 2.38 29.80
N TRP A 61 -8.97 1.63 29.96
CA TRP A 61 -8.90 0.48 30.86
C TRP A 61 -9.23 0.82 32.32
N ARG A 62 -8.99 2.04 32.79
CA ARG A 62 -9.41 2.48 34.14
C ARG A 62 -10.92 2.56 34.27
N LEU A 63 -11.61 2.99 33.21
CA LEU A 63 -13.07 2.97 33.17
C LEU A 63 -13.57 1.53 33.17
N ILE A 64 -13.00 0.65 32.33
CA ILE A 64 -13.37 -0.77 32.32
C ILE A 64 -13.16 -1.42 33.69
N ARG A 65 -12.00 -1.21 34.33
CA ARG A 65 -11.72 -1.64 35.72
C ARG A 65 -12.79 -1.15 36.70
N TYR A 66 -13.25 0.08 36.54
CA TYR A 66 -14.32 0.63 37.37
C TYR A 66 -15.67 -0.01 37.07
N LEU A 67 -16.00 -0.26 35.79
CA LEU A 67 -17.23 -0.91 35.34
C LEU A 67 -17.30 -2.39 35.74
N LEU A 68 -16.17 -3.09 35.80
CA LEU A 68 -16.08 -4.43 36.38
C LEU A 68 -16.51 -4.46 37.85
N LYS A 69 -16.47 -3.33 38.56
CA LYS A 69 -16.92 -3.22 39.95
C LYS A 69 -18.31 -2.59 40.07
N ASN A 70 -18.67 -1.72 39.13
CA ASN A 70 -19.86 -0.85 39.15
C ASN A 70 -20.50 -0.80 37.75
N PRO A 71 -21.07 -1.91 37.25
CA PRO A 71 -21.58 -2.01 35.88
C PRO A 71 -22.71 -1.00 35.58
N GLU A 72 -23.50 -0.62 36.59
CA GLU A 72 -24.63 0.32 36.49
C GLU A 72 -24.21 1.73 36.05
N VAL A 73 -22.92 2.06 36.13
CA VAL A 73 -22.40 3.32 35.61
C VAL A 73 -22.34 3.31 34.08
N GLY A 74 -22.08 2.15 33.47
CA GLY A 74 -22.07 1.98 32.02
C GLY A 74 -23.47 2.13 31.41
N GLU A 75 -24.52 1.73 32.12
CA GLU A 75 -25.93 1.89 31.71
C GLU A 75 -26.34 3.34 31.45
N ARG A 76 -25.57 4.31 31.98
CA ARG A 76 -25.82 5.76 31.81
C ARG A 76 -25.16 6.33 30.55
N ILE A 77 -24.33 5.54 29.87
CA ILE A 77 -23.67 5.93 28.63
C ILE A 77 -24.61 5.60 27.47
N ASP A 78 -25.16 6.65 26.86
CA ASP A 78 -26.07 6.57 25.73
C ASP A 78 -25.43 7.04 24.42
N GLU A 79 -24.23 7.63 24.49
CA GLU A 79 -23.46 8.03 23.32
C GLU A 79 -21.96 7.76 23.52
N ILE A 80 -21.34 7.13 22.53
CA ILE A 80 -19.89 6.92 22.46
C ILE A 80 -19.36 7.58 21.19
N THR A 81 -18.33 8.41 21.33
CA THR A 81 -17.53 8.92 20.21
C THR A 81 -16.11 8.37 20.33
N VAL A 82 -15.61 7.71 19.29
CA VAL A 82 -14.25 7.17 19.24
C VAL A 82 -13.31 8.21 18.64
N GLN A 83 -12.16 8.38 19.27
CA GLN A 83 -11.05 9.21 18.78
C GLN A 83 -9.80 8.35 18.69
N TRP A 84 -9.19 8.31 17.51
CA TRP A 84 -7.99 7.51 17.26
C TRP A 84 -6.74 8.34 17.53
N LYS A 85 -5.96 7.94 18.53
CA LYS A 85 -4.67 8.53 18.88
C LYS A 85 -3.59 7.45 18.81
N ARG A 86 -3.46 6.83 17.64
CA ARG A 86 -2.48 5.76 17.38
C ARG A 86 -1.07 6.18 17.73
N ARG A 87 -0.28 5.19 18.13
CA ARG A 87 1.10 5.38 18.55
C ARG A 87 1.94 5.75 17.35
N ASP A 88 2.86 6.68 17.51
CA ASP A 88 3.91 6.92 16.53
C ASP A 88 5.15 6.17 17.00
N ALA A 89 5.66 5.25 16.18
CA ALA A 89 6.87 4.49 16.49
C ALA A 89 8.07 5.40 16.80
N SER A 90 8.07 6.63 16.28
CA SER A 90 9.15 7.61 16.47
C SER A 90 8.96 8.53 17.69
N ASP A 91 7.79 8.54 18.32
CA ASP A 91 7.47 9.41 19.45
C ASP A 91 6.91 8.60 20.64
N GLU A 92 7.77 8.27 21.59
CA GLU A 92 7.40 7.57 22.83
C GLU A 92 6.35 8.33 23.65
N GLY A 93 6.27 9.66 23.48
CA GLY A 93 5.25 10.51 24.11
C GLY A 93 3.83 10.27 23.60
N THR A 94 3.66 9.48 22.53
CA THR A 94 2.36 9.03 22.02
C THR A 94 1.99 7.61 22.48
N TRP A 95 2.89 6.90 23.17
CA TRP A 95 2.68 5.50 23.51
C TRP A 95 1.76 5.34 24.72
N THR A 96 0.72 4.54 24.54
CA THR A 96 -0.19 4.19 25.63
C THR A 96 0.55 3.36 26.67
N THR A 97 0.42 3.72 27.94
CA THR A 97 1.00 2.91 29.03
C THR A 97 0.31 1.56 29.10
N ARG A 98 1.09 0.47 29.07
CA ARG A 98 0.62 -0.89 29.34
C ARG A 98 -0.11 -0.94 30.67
N TRP A 99 -1.19 -1.71 30.74
CA TRP A 99 -1.90 -1.96 31.98
C TRP A 99 -1.96 -3.46 32.29
N ASN A 100 -2.00 -3.78 33.57
CA ASN A 100 -2.13 -5.15 34.04
C ASN A 100 -3.46 -5.27 34.79
N TRP A 101 -4.19 -6.34 34.51
CA TRP A 101 -5.38 -6.74 35.26
C TRP A 101 -4.98 -7.57 36.46
N ASP A 102 -5.69 -7.44 37.57
CA ASP A 102 -5.53 -8.42 38.66
C ASP A 102 -6.21 -9.75 38.29
N SER A 103 -5.87 -10.84 39.00
CA SER A 103 -6.39 -12.18 38.68
C SER A 103 -7.93 -12.26 38.72
N LYS A 104 -8.59 -11.46 39.59
CA LYS A 104 -10.05 -11.43 39.67
C LYS A 104 -10.65 -10.66 38.50
N GLU A 105 -10.02 -9.57 38.10
CA GLU A 105 -10.39 -8.81 36.91
C GLU A 105 -10.25 -9.67 35.65
N CYS A 106 -9.14 -10.41 35.48
CA CYS A 106 -8.98 -11.37 34.38
C CYS A 106 -10.10 -12.42 34.36
N GLU A 107 -10.43 -13.03 35.50
CA GLU A 107 -11.50 -14.02 35.59
C GLU A 107 -12.86 -13.44 35.20
N LEU A 108 -13.15 -12.20 35.61
CA LEU A 108 -14.38 -11.51 35.23
C LEU A 108 -14.41 -11.16 33.74
N ILE A 109 -13.30 -10.66 33.20
CA ILE A 109 -13.16 -10.38 31.76
C ILE A 109 -13.41 -11.66 30.97
N HIS A 110 -12.76 -12.77 31.33
CA HIS A 110 -12.93 -14.07 30.69
C HIS A 110 -14.39 -14.54 30.71
N LYS A 111 -15.08 -14.40 31.86
CA LYS A 111 -16.50 -14.73 31.97
C LYS A 111 -17.38 -13.86 31.07
N LEU A 112 -17.10 -12.55 30.98
CA LEU A 112 -17.86 -11.64 30.12
C LEU A 112 -17.60 -11.90 28.64
N VAL A 113 -16.34 -12.11 28.25
CA VAL A 113 -15.95 -12.51 26.89
C VAL A 113 -16.72 -13.76 26.48
N ARG A 114 -16.68 -14.82 27.29
CA ARG A 114 -17.42 -16.06 27.00
C ARG A 114 -18.93 -15.87 27.00
N ALA A 115 -19.47 -15.09 27.94
CA ALA A 115 -20.92 -14.85 28.02
C ALA A 115 -21.46 -14.18 26.75
N TRP A 116 -20.67 -13.28 26.16
CA TRP A 116 -21.04 -12.48 24.98
C TRP A 116 -20.31 -12.90 23.70
N CYS A 117 -19.72 -14.09 23.70
CA CYS A 117 -19.00 -14.68 22.58
C CYS A 117 -17.94 -13.76 21.96
N LEU A 118 -17.24 -12.92 22.74
CA LEU A 118 -16.19 -12.08 22.17
C LEU A 118 -15.07 -12.96 21.60
N ASP A 119 -14.52 -12.56 20.45
CA ASP A 119 -13.49 -13.29 19.72
C ASP A 119 -12.21 -13.49 20.57
N HIS A 120 -11.56 -14.64 20.41
CA HIS A 120 -10.39 -15.02 21.22
C HIS A 120 -9.22 -14.03 21.09
N SER A 121 -9.00 -13.45 19.89
CA SER A 121 -7.98 -12.41 19.70
C SER A 121 -8.32 -11.14 20.47
N THR A 122 -9.62 -10.83 20.62
CA THR A 122 -10.11 -9.70 21.42
C THR A 122 -9.87 -9.95 22.89
N GLU A 123 -10.18 -11.16 23.38
CA GLU A 123 -9.89 -11.54 24.76
C GLU A 123 -8.41 -11.43 25.09
N ARG A 124 -7.56 -12.06 24.27
CA ARG A 124 -6.11 -12.04 24.44
C ARG A 124 -5.57 -10.60 24.47
N SER A 125 -6.01 -9.77 23.52
CA SER A 125 -5.61 -8.36 23.43
C SER A 125 -6.04 -7.55 24.65
N ILE A 126 -7.25 -7.79 25.18
CA ILE A 126 -7.71 -7.16 26.43
C ILE A 126 -6.80 -7.61 27.57
N GLN A 127 -6.59 -8.91 27.76
CA GLN A 127 -5.84 -9.47 28.89
C GLN A 127 -4.37 -9.04 28.90
N HIS A 128 -3.74 -8.95 27.74
CA HIS A 128 -2.34 -8.52 27.60
C HIS A 128 -2.15 -7.04 27.94
N GLY A 129 -3.22 -6.26 27.84
CA GLY A 129 -3.24 -4.83 28.18
C GLY A 129 -2.41 -3.98 27.23
N LEU A 130 -2.38 -4.36 25.95
CA LEU A 130 -1.60 -3.70 24.91
C LEU A 130 -2.46 -2.86 23.99
N ASN A 131 -3.48 -3.42 23.32
CA ASN A 131 -4.28 -2.68 22.35
C ASN A 131 -5.55 -2.13 22.99
N SER A 132 -5.62 -0.82 23.18
CA SER A 132 -6.76 -0.18 23.85
C SER A 132 -8.05 -0.22 23.03
N GLU A 133 -7.95 -0.45 21.71
CA GLU A 133 -9.10 -0.64 20.83
C GLU A 133 -9.92 -1.89 21.20
N ALA A 134 -9.25 -2.97 21.63
CA ALA A 134 -9.90 -4.22 22.04
C ALA A 134 -10.82 -4.03 23.27
N LEU A 135 -10.69 -2.92 24.00
CA LEU A 135 -11.59 -2.58 25.10
C LEU A 135 -12.96 -2.06 24.64
N LEU A 136 -13.12 -1.68 23.37
CA LEU A 136 -14.38 -1.14 22.87
C LEU A 136 -15.50 -2.20 22.87
N PRO A 137 -15.31 -3.42 22.31
CA PRO A 137 -16.30 -4.50 22.46
C PRO A 137 -16.67 -4.79 23.92
N LEU A 138 -15.68 -4.80 24.83
CA LEU A 138 -15.93 -5.00 26.26
C LEU A 138 -16.71 -3.83 26.88
N LEU A 139 -16.45 -2.59 26.47
CA LEU A 139 -17.25 -1.43 26.91
C LEU A 139 -18.72 -1.60 26.50
N LEU A 140 -18.99 -2.09 25.29
CA LEU A 140 -20.35 -2.29 24.78
C LEU A 140 -21.15 -3.34 25.56
N VAL A 141 -20.48 -4.23 26.31
CA VAL A 141 -21.14 -5.14 27.27
C VAL A 141 -21.78 -4.37 28.43
N PHE A 142 -21.17 -3.27 28.86
CA PHE A 142 -21.62 -2.46 29.99
C PHE A 142 -22.58 -1.32 29.60
N THR A 143 -22.85 -1.09 28.31
CA THR A 143 -23.65 0.05 27.85
C THR A 143 -24.98 -0.38 27.20
N PRO A 144 -25.89 -1.07 27.91
CA PRO A 144 -27.14 -1.59 27.33
C PRO A 144 -28.13 -0.52 26.84
N ASN A 145 -27.88 0.76 27.14
CA ASN A 145 -28.71 1.90 26.72
C ASN A 145 -28.01 2.78 25.67
N LEU A 146 -26.97 2.27 25.00
CA LEU A 146 -26.23 3.02 23.98
C LEU A 146 -27.13 3.31 22.77
N LYS A 147 -27.37 4.59 22.49
CA LYS A 147 -28.16 5.04 21.34
C LYS A 147 -27.29 5.47 20.17
N THR A 148 -26.14 6.08 20.43
CA THR A 148 -25.26 6.63 19.38
C THR A 148 -23.84 6.10 19.51
N LEU A 149 -23.30 5.60 18.40
CA LEU A 149 -21.90 5.20 18.27
C LEU A 149 -21.30 5.89 17.05
N ASP A 150 -20.38 6.82 17.32
CA ASP A 150 -19.59 7.50 16.30
C ASP A 150 -18.16 6.99 16.37
N MET A 151 -17.76 6.17 15.40
CA MET A 151 -16.42 5.58 15.32
C MET A 151 -15.34 6.57 14.86
N GLY A 152 -15.70 7.79 14.48
CA GLY A 152 -14.74 8.77 13.97
C GLY A 152 -14.04 8.28 12.69
N ASP A 153 -12.87 8.85 12.38
CA ASP A 153 -12.04 8.46 11.24
C ASP A 153 -11.15 7.28 11.66
N ILE A 154 -11.47 6.07 11.21
CA ILE A 154 -10.78 4.85 11.66
C ILE A 154 -9.33 4.87 11.18
N ASP A 155 -8.43 4.75 12.14
CA ASP A 155 -6.99 4.63 11.92
C ASP A 155 -6.61 3.17 12.12
N SER A 156 -6.50 2.42 11.03
CA SER A 156 -6.29 0.96 11.08
C SER A 156 -4.86 0.58 11.45
N GLU A 157 -3.90 1.52 11.34
CA GLU A 157 -2.52 1.29 11.74
C GLU A 157 -2.39 1.35 13.26
N LEU A 158 -2.05 0.22 13.91
CA LEU A 158 -1.82 0.20 15.36
C LEU A 158 -0.67 1.13 15.78
N VAL A 159 0.38 1.18 14.96
CA VAL A 159 1.55 2.04 15.13
C VAL A 159 1.87 2.73 13.81
N LYS A 160 1.86 4.05 13.80
CA LYS A 160 2.29 4.88 12.67
C LYS A 160 3.79 4.84 12.55
N HIS A 161 4.27 4.58 11.34
CA HIS A 161 5.67 4.72 11.01
C HIS A 161 5.89 6.09 10.35
N GLY A 162 6.49 7.04 11.07
CA GLY A 162 6.78 8.40 10.56
C GLY A 162 7.65 8.48 9.30
N CYS A 163 8.12 7.35 8.76
CA CYS A 163 8.90 7.29 7.51
C CYS A 163 8.24 6.32 6.53
N SER A 164 7.90 6.81 5.33
CA SER A 164 7.41 6.02 4.17
C SER A 164 8.44 5.04 3.57
N HIS A 165 9.55 4.81 4.28
CA HIS A 165 10.57 3.84 3.94
C HIS A 165 10.46 2.67 4.90
N HIS A 166 9.70 1.68 4.47
CA HIS A 166 9.58 0.37 5.12
C HIS A 166 10.95 -0.17 5.59
N TYR A 167 10.91 -0.93 6.69
CA TYR A 167 11.91 -1.91 7.17
C TYR A 167 12.95 -1.48 8.24
N THR A 168 13.30 -0.21 8.44
CA THR A 168 14.39 0.14 9.39
C THR A 168 13.92 0.46 10.83
N ASN A 169 12.62 0.67 11.05
CA ASN A 169 12.08 1.13 12.34
C ASN A 169 11.25 0.08 13.11
N ASN A 170 11.27 -1.20 12.72
CA ASN A 170 10.43 -2.24 13.36
C ASN A 170 10.76 -2.40 14.86
N GLY A 171 12.01 -2.20 15.28
CA GLY A 171 12.38 -2.24 16.69
C GLY A 171 11.75 -1.12 17.54
N ALA A 172 11.50 0.06 16.96
CA ALA A 172 10.81 1.15 17.66
C ALA A 172 9.30 0.90 17.71
N ALA A 173 8.73 0.28 16.67
CA ALA A 173 7.33 -0.13 16.67
C ALA A 173 7.06 -1.28 17.66
N LEU A 174 7.97 -2.25 17.80
CA LEU A 174 7.94 -3.27 18.86
C LEU A 174 7.95 -2.64 20.25
N ARG A 175 8.84 -1.68 20.49
CA ARG A 175 8.84 -0.94 21.77
C ARG A 175 7.55 -0.16 21.99
N ALA A 176 6.97 0.42 20.93
CA ALA A 176 5.70 1.13 21.00
C ALA A 176 4.53 0.22 21.42
N ILE A 177 4.61 -1.07 21.12
CA ILE A 177 3.65 -2.08 21.59
C ILE A 177 4.07 -2.77 22.90
N GLY A 178 5.12 -2.27 23.57
CA GLY A 178 5.55 -2.74 24.88
C GLY A 178 6.45 -3.98 24.86
N GLU A 179 6.98 -4.33 23.70
CA GLU A 179 7.83 -5.50 23.50
C GLU A 179 9.32 -5.13 23.57
N SER A 180 10.13 -6.05 24.07
CA SER A 180 11.57 -5.83 24.20
C SER A 180 12.21 -5.82 22.81
N GLY A 181 12.47 -4.64 22.26
CA GLY A 181 13.14 -4.45 20.96
C GLY A 181 14.62 -4.87 20.94
N GLY A 182 14.98 -5.98 21.59
CA GLY A 182 16.33 -6.52 21.69
C GLY A 182 16.84 -7.18 20.41
N PHE A 183 15.96 -7.43 19.44
CA PHE A 183 16.32 -7.99 18.15
C PHE A 183 16.50 -6.86 17.12
N GLY A 184 17.59 -6.90 16.38
CA GLY A 184 17.85 -6.02 15.25
C GLY A 184 17.74 -6.81 13.94
N GLY A 185 17.11 -6.24 12.92
CA GLY A 185 17.02 -6.85 11.59
C GLY A 185 15.76 -7.69 11.37
N LYS A 186 15.85 -8.75 10.56
CA LYS A 186 14.72 -9.57 10.10
C LYS A 186 13.98 -10.33 11.20
N GLU A 187 14.66 -10.65 12.29
CA GLU A 187 14.04 -11.33 13.45
C GLU A 187 13.03 -10.41 14.15
N ALA A 188 13.36 -9.13 14.29
CA ALA A 188 12.44 -8.12 14.82
C ALA A 188 11.26 -7.82 13.90
N GLU A 189 11.42 -8.01 12.59
CA GLU A 189 10.33 -7.92 11.62
C GLU A 189 9.38 -9.10 11.78
N GLN A 190 9.90 -10.34 11.82
CA GLN A 190 9.08 -11.54 12.03
C GLN A 190 8.38 -11.52 13.39
N GLU A 191 9.06 -11.09 14.43
CA GLU A 191 8.48 -10.93 15.76
C GLU A 191 7.41 -9.82 15.78
N PHE A 192 7.68 -8.67 15.14
CA PHE A 192 6.67 -7.61 15.01
C PHE A 192 5.45 -8.08 14.24
N ASP A 193 5.65 -8.71 13.08
CA ASP A 193 4.57 -9.23 12.25
C ASP A 193 3.75 -10.27 13.02
N GLN A 194 4.41 -11.20 13.73
CA GLN A 194 3.75 -12.20 14.57
C GLN A 194 2.96 -11.55 15.71
N ILE A 195 3.53 -10.58 16.42
CA ILE A 195 2.86 -9.90 17.53
C ILE A 195 1.70 -9.03 17.02
N ILE A 196 1.85 -8.38 15.87
CA ILE A 196 0.76 -7.65 15.21
C ILE A 196 -0.32 -8.63 14.81
N GLU A 197 -0.01 -9.76 14.18
CA GLU A 197 -0.98 -10.82 13.85
C GLU A 197 -1.71 -11.34 15.11
N ASP A 198 -1.00 -11.51 16.22
CA ASP A 198 -1.58 -11.97 17.49
C ASP A 198 -2.41 -10.91 18.24
N ASN A 199 -2.20 -9.61 17.95
CA ASN A 199 -2.82 -8.48 18.67
C ASN A 199 -3.60 -7.52 17.76
N THR A 200 -3.88 -7.91 16.52
CA THR A 200 -4.77 -7.23 15.59
C THR A 200 -5.74 -8.23 14.99
N PRO A 201 -6.99 -7.82 14.67
CA PRO A 201 -7.97 -8.73 14.13
C PRO A 201 -7.60 -9.12 12.70
N TYR A 202 -7.39 -10.42 12.46
CA TYR A 202 -7.04 -10.98 11.15
C TYR A 202 -8.06 -10.53 10.08
N GLU A 203 -7.59 -9.90 9.00
CA GLU A 203 -8.41 -9.40 7.87
C GLU A 203 -9.37 -8.22 8.17
N VAL A 204 -9.35 -7.61 9.36
CA VAL A 204 -10.34 -6.58 9.74
C VAL A 204 -9.70 -5.24 10.07
N ALA A 205 -10.38 -4.15 9.71
CA ALA A 205 -9.94 -2.80 10.05
C ALA A 205 -10.09 -2.45 11.54
N SER A 206 -10.90 -3.20 12.32
CA SER A 206 -11.12 -2.93 13.75
C SER A 206 -11.65 -4.13 14.55
N PHE A 207 -11.30 -4.21 15.84
CA PHE A 207 -11.81 -5.21 16.79
C PHE A 207 -13.34 -5.16 16.93
N LEU A 208 -13.97 -4.00 16.76
CA LEU A 208 -15.43 -3.91 16.79
C LEU A 208 -16.07 -4.82 15.73
N PHE A 209 -15.55 -4.79 14.50
CA PHE A 209 -16.11 -5.54 13.38
C PHE A 209 -15.84 -7.04 13.47
N ALA A 210 -14.78 -7.46 14.18
CA ALA A 210 -14.51 -8.87 14.48
C ALA A 210 -15.55 -9.47 15.44
N ASN A 211 -16.11 -8.64 16.34
CA ASN A 211 -17.07 -9.06 17.36
C ASN A 211 -18.54 -8.76 17.00
N LEU A 212 -18.83 -8.55 15.71
CA LEU A 212 -20.20 -8.40 15.26
C LEU A 212 -20.88 -9.78 15.12
N PRO A 213 -22.17 -9.90 15.49
CA PRO A 213 -22.84 -11.21 15.60
C PRO A 213 -22.76 -12.05 14.31
N TYR A 214 -22.83 -11.41 13.15
CA TYR A 214 -22.91 -12.10 11.86
C TYR A 214 -21.55 -12.59 11.34
N ARG A 215 -20.42 -12.23 11.97
CA ARG A 215 -19.11 -12.74 11.57
C ARG A 215 -18.76 -14.06 12.27
N GLN A 216 -19.26 -14.26 13.49
CA GLN A 216 -18.94 -15.42 14.32
C GLN A 216 -19.52 -16.72 13.75
N GLU A 217 -20.72 -16.64 13.16
CA GLU A 217 -21.37 -17.76 12.46
C GLU A 217 -20.56 -18.28 11.26
N VAL A 218 -19.67 -17.45 10.69
CA VAL A 218 -18.83 -17.85 9.55
C VAL A 218 -17.60 -18.64 10.01
N GLN A 219 -17.05 -18.33 11.19
CA GLN A 219 -15.84 -18.96 11.71
C GLN A 219 -16.12 -20.38 12.26
N GLU A 220 -17.29 -20.60 12.88
CA GLU A 220 -17.67 -21.93 13.41
C GLU A 220 -17.83 -23.01 12.32
N GLY A 221 -17.95 -22.61 11.04
CA GLY A 221 -18.01 -23.55 9.91
C GLY A 221 -16.66 -24.04 9.40
N ASP A 222 -15.56 -23.35 9.73
CA ASP A 222 -14.20 -23.59 9.21
C ASP A 222 -13.25 -24.23 10.24
N ASP A 223 -13.80 -24.80 11.33
CA ASP A 223 -13.08 -25.48 12.44
C ASP A 223 -12.20 -26.70 12.06
N TYR A 224 -12.00 -26.94 10.77
CA TYR A 224 -11.05 -27.94 10.26
C TYR A 224 -9.57 -27.52 10.34
N TYR A 225 -9.26 -26.31 10.85
CA TYR A 225 -7.89 -25.77 10.91
C TYR A 225 -7.44 -25.20 12.27
N ILE A 226 -8.12 -25.50 13.40
CA ILE A 226 -7.51 -25.25 14.71
C ILE A 226 -6.53 -26.39 15.02
N GLY A 227 -5.28 -26.17 14.62
CA GLY A 227 -4.15 -26.96 15.08
C GLY A 227 -4.05 -26.91 16.60
N TYR A 228 -3.77 -28.08 17.19
CA TYR A 228 -3.37 -28.31 18.58
C TYR A 228 -2.81 -27.08 19.29
N ASP A 229 -3.45 -26.67 20.38
CA ASP A 229 -2.84 -25.80 21.38
C ASP A 229 -1.66 -26.56 22.04
N PRO A 230 -0.40 -26.14 21.83
CA PRO A 230 0.76 -26.86 22.38
C PRO A 230 0.93 -26.69 23.89
N TYR A 231 0.12 -25.85 24.55
CA TYR A 231 0.29 -25.52 25.97
C TYR A 231 -0.55 -26.36 26.93
N ASP A 232 -1.35 -27.31 26.44
CA ASP A 232 -2.12 -28.24 27.28
C ASP A 232 -1.47 -29.64 27.35
N SER A 233 -0.14 -29.68 27.50
CA SER A 233 0.62 -30.91 27.77
C SER A 233 1.36 -30.81 29.11
N SER A 234 0.58 -30.86 30.21
CA SER A 234 1.11 -31.34 31.48
C SER A 234 0.69 -32.79 31.67
N ASP A 235 1.48 -33.70 31.11
CA ASP A 235 1.64 -35.04 31.66
C ASP A 235 2.24 -34.88 33.06
N ASP A 236 1.39 -34.98 34.09
CA ASP A 236 1.83 -35.20 35.47
C ASP A 236 0.92 -36.28 36.08
N GLU A 237 1.24 -37.54 35.76
CA GLU A 237 0.80 -38.69 36.53
C GLU A 237 1.40 -38.61 37.94
N ASN A 238 0.60 -38.24 38.93
CA ASN A 238 0.91 -38.59 40.31
C ASN A 238 -0.38 -38.93 41.09
N PRO A 239 -0.59 -40.20 41.49
CA PRO A 239 -1.73 -40.57 42.30
C PRO A 239 -1.41 -40.36 43.79
N ARG A 240 -2.41 -39.87 44.52
CA ARG A 240 -2.53 -39.77 46.00
C ARG A 240 -2.06 -38.44 46.60
N ARG A 241 -3.04 -37.58 46.90
CA ARG A 241 -3.20 -36.95 48.23
C ARG A 241 -4.57 -36.28 48.38
N GLY A 242 -5.31 -36.73 49.39
CA GLY A 242 -6.15 -35.89 50.28
C GLY A 242 -7.33 -35.15 49.67
N GLN A 243 -8.53 -35.62 49.99
CA GLN A 243 -9.76 -34.81 49.99
C GLN A 243 -9.52 -33.52 50.81
N VAL A 244 -9.48 -32.37 50.12
CA VAL A 244 -9.60 -31.06 50.75
C VAL A 244 -11.10 -30.71 50.75
N PRO A 245 -11.66 -30.21 51.87
CA PRO A 245 -13.09 -29.89 51.93
C PRO A 245 -13.41 -28.75 50.97
N ARG A 246 -14.49 -28.92 50.19
CA ARG A 246 -15.12 -27.89 49.36
C ARG A 246 -15.35 -26.64 50.22
N ARG A 247 -14.50 -25.62 50.06
CA ARG A 247 -14.83 -24.27 50.51
C ARG A 247 -15.92 -23.75 49.58
N ASN A 248 -17.02 -23.31 50.17
CA ASN A 248 -18.10 -22.60 49.50
C ASN A 248 -17.51 -21.52 48.57
N PRO A 249 -18.00 -21.40 47.32
CA PRO A 249 -17.61 -20.29 46.48
C PRO A 249 -18.03 -19.01 47.20
N LEU A 250 -17.04 -18.14 47.47
CA LEU A 250 -17.29 -16.77 47.87
C LEU A 250 -18.28 -16.20 46.85
N GLN A 251 -19.47 -15.84 47.32
CA GLN A 251 -20.45 -15.12 46.52
C GLN A 251 -19.76 -13.88 45.95
N GLY A 252 -19.47 -13.91 44.65
CA GLY A 252 -19.07 -12.72 43.92
C GLY A 252 -20.17 -11.65 44.05
N PRO A 253 -19.84 -10.37 43.81
CA PRO A 253 -20.82 -9.30 43.89
C PRO A 253 -22.05 -9.64 43.02
N VAL A 254 -23.21 -9.73 43.67
CA VAL A 254 -24.52 -10.11 43.09
C VAL A 254 -24.84 -9.30 41.82
N HIS A 255 -24.28 -8.10 41.72
CA HIS A 255 -24.53 -7.16 40.65
C HIS A 255 -23.96 -7.55 39.27
N LEU A 256 -22.98 -8.46 39.12
CA LEU A 256 -22.50 -8.87 37.78
C LEU A 256 -23.21 -10.10 37.20
N GLN A 257 -24.02 -10.80 37.99
CA GLN A 257 -24.62 -12.07 37.57
C GLN A 257 -25.56 -11.91 36.37
N HIS A 258 -26.23 -10.77 36.25
CA HIS A 258 -27.12 -10.48 35.11
C HIS A 258 -26.38 -10.29 33.78
N LEU A 259 -25.10 -9.86 33.80
CA LEU A 259 -24.28 -9.75 32.59
C LEU A 259 -23.62 -11.07 32.19
N ILE A 260 -23.29 -11.92 33.17
CA ILE A 260 -22.59 -13.20 32.96
C ILE A 260 -23.57 -14.32 32.59
N ASN A 261 -24.82 -14.23 33.05
CA ASN A 261 -25.83 -15.25 32.83
C ASN A 261 -27.13 -14.61 32.32
N PRO A 262 -27.14 -14.09 31.07
CA PRO A 262 -28.31 -13.39 30.51
C PRO A 262 -29.55 -14.28 30.45
N ASP A 263 -29.39 -15.61 30.38
CA ASP A 263 -30.47 -16.57 30.12
C ASP A 263 -30.89 -17.39 31.35
N GLY A 264 -30.25 -17.24 32.51
CA GLY A 264 -30.76 -17.74 33.78
C GLY A 264 -31.19 -19.23 33.84
N ALA A 265 -30.61 -20.14 33.06
CA ALA A 265 -30.69 -21.59 33.25
C ALA A 265 -29.65 -22.27 32.36
N TYR A 266 -28.66 -22.94 32.96
CA TYR A 266 -27.82 -23.92 32.26
C TYR A 266 -28.69 -25.15 31.93
N SER A 267 -29.56 -25.02 30.93
CA SER A 267 -30.13 -26.15 30.21
C SER A 267 -29.04 -26.69 29.31
N HIS A 268 -28.62 -27.95 29.50
CA HIS A 268 -27.58 -28.60 28.72
C HIS A 268 -28.03 -28.98 27.29
N ASP A 269 -29.20 -28.52 26.84
CA ASP A 269 -29.76 -28.90 25.56
C ASP A 269 -29.21 -28.02 24.42
N ARG A 270 -28.12 -28.50 23.78
CA ARG A 270 -27.37 -27.80 22.72
C ARG A 270 -28.11 -27.66 21.38
N SER A 271 -29.39 -28.07 21.28
CA SER A 271 -30.10 -28.09 19.98
C SER A 271 -31.10 -26.96 19.74
N GLU A 272 -31.39 -26.10 20.72
CA GLU A 272 -32.15 -24.88 20.45
C GLU A 272 -31.19 -23.79 19.97
N THR A 273 -31.35 -23.42 18.69
CA THR A 273 -30.60 -22.41 17.93
C THR A 273 -29.90 -21.42 18.85
N ALA A 274 -28.57 -21.50 18.93
CA ALA A 274 -27.74 -20.53 19.63
C ALA A 274 -28.07 -19.14 19.07
N GLY A 275 -29.02 -18.44 19.69
CA GLY A 275 -29.41 -17.12 19.27
C GLY A 275 -28.17 -16.26 19.37
N THR A 276 -27.72 -15.72 18.24
CA THR A 276 -26.48 -14.97 18.12
C THR A 276 -26.46 -13.89 19.20
N ARG A 277 -25.61 -14.06 20.23
CA ARG A 277 -25.59 -13.19 21.41
C ARG A 277 -25.03 -11.83 21.02
N MET A 278 -25.93 -10.89 20.77
CA MET A 278 -25.58 -9.52 20.38
C MET A 278 -25.19 -8.70 21.62
N LEU A 279 -24.09 -7.94 21.51
CA LEU A 279 -23.64 -7.06 22.58
C LEU A 279 -24.76 -6.09 23.02
N PRO A 280 -25.01 -5.89 24.32
CA PRO A 280 -26.09 -5.04 24.82
C PRO A 280 -26.09 -3.62 24.25
N GLY A 281 -24.90 -3.02 24.09
CA GLY A 281 -24.77 -1.71 23.46
C GLY A 281 -25.11 -1.69 21.97
N LEU A 282 -24.88 -2.78 21.24
CA LEU A 282 -25.30 -2.88 19.84
C LEU A 282 -26.80 -3.16 19.71
N ALA A 283 -27.38 -3.90 20.66
CA ALA A 283 -28.82 -4.20 20.70
C ALA A 283 -29.69 -2.95 20.87
N SER A 284 -29.16 -1.93 21.54
CA SER A 284 -29.83 -0.66 21.80
C SER A 284 -29.52 0.44 20.78
N LEU A 285 -28.56 0.21 19.89
CA LEU A 285 -27.99 1.23 19.01
C LEU A 285 -29.01 1.74 17.98
N GLU A 286 -29.22 3.06 17.97
CA GLU A 286 -30.13 3.78 17.07
C GLU A 286 -29.38 4.53 15.96
N HIS A 287 -28.17 5.02 16.25
CA HIS A 287 -27.40 5.85 15.33
C HIS A 287 -25.95 5.36 15.25
N PHE A 288 -25.51 5.03 14.04
CA PHE A 288 -24.13 4.64 13.76
C PHE A 288 -23.48 5.61 12.79
N ARG A 289 -22.27 6.06 13.13
CA ARG A 289 -21.43 6.88 12.27
C ARG A 289 -20.01 6.33 12.22
N VAL A 290 -19.40 6.34 11.05
CA VAL A 290 -18.01 5.94 10.84
C VAL A 290 -17.39 6.67 9.65
N GLY A 291 -16.12 7.03 9.77
CA GLY A 291 -15.34 7.78 8.79
C GLY A 291 -15.52 9.30 8.87
N ASN A 292 -14.64 10.01 8.17
CA ASN A 292 -14.68 11.47 8.11
C ASN A 292 -15.37 12.00 6.84
N PRO A 293 -16.41 12.87 6.95
CA PRO A 293 -17.04 13.49 5.78
C PRO A 293 -16.09 14.42 5.01
N ALA A 294 -15.04 14.93 5.65
CA ALA A 294 -14.02 15.78 5.04
C ALA A 294 -12.88 14.99 4.39
N CYS A 295 -12.87 13.65 4.46
CA CYS A 295 -11.85 12.81 3.85
C CYS A 295 -11.77 13.08 2.33
N ASP A 296 -10.74 13.81 1.91
CA ASP A 296 -10.46 14.17 0.53
C ASP A 296 -9.79 13.00 -0.21
N GLU A 297 -9.82 13.04 -1.54
CA GLU A 297 -9.31 11.95 -2.41
C GLU A 297 -7.82 11.61 -2.22
N THR A 298 -7.10 12.43 -1.48
CA THR A 298 -5.65 12.33 -1.30
C THR A 298 -5.24 11.47 -0.11
N GLN A 299 -6.16 11.09 0.79
CA GLN A 299 -5.80 10.21 1.91
C GLN A 299 -5.54 8.77 1.44
N HIS A 300 -4.50 8.16 2.03
CA HIS A 300 -3.94 6.88 1.61
C HIS A 300 -4.98 5.75 1.69
N HIS A 301 -4.90 4.82 0.74
CA HIS A 301 -5.90 3.75 0.57
C HIS A 301 -6.01 2.79 1.76
N SER A 302 -5.04 2.76 2.68
CA SER A 302 -4.95 1.81 3.80
C SER A 302 -6.19 1.81 4.69
N ASP A 303 -6.84 2.97 4.86
CA ASP A 303 -7.82 3.20 5.93
C ASP A 303 -9.27 3.03 5.47
N SER A 304 -9.47 2.45 4.30
CA SER A 304 -10.81 2.27 3.74
C SER A 304 -11.61 1.18 4.45
N LEU A 305 -12.86 1.49 4.78
CA LEU A 305 -13.81 0.54 5.38
C LEU A 305 -14.26 -0.49 4.36
N SER A 306 -14.35 -1.76 4.76
CA SER A 306 -14.88 -2.80 3.88
C SER A 306 -16.41 -2.74 3.83
N SER A 307 -17.00 -3.00 2.66
CA SER A 307 -18.44 -3.04 2.47
C SER A 307 -19.17 -4.06 3.38
N PRO A 308 -18.62 -5.26 3.70
CA PRO A 308 -19.25 -6.20 4.63
C PRO A 308 -19.27 -5.69 6.08
N ASP A 309 -18.25 -4.91 6.51
CA ASP A 309 -18.16 -4.40 7.88
C ASP A 309 -19.33 -3.46 8.20
N ILE A 310 -19.75 -2.63 7.24
CA ILE A 310 -20.88 -1.71 7.39
C ILE A 310 -22.23 -2.45 7.29
N SER A 311 -22.29 -3.53 6.51
CA SER A 311 -23.54 -4.23 6.20
C SER A 311 -24.21 -4.80 7.45
N GLN A 312 -23.42 -5.26 8.41
CA GLN A 312 -23.91 -5.87 9.64
C GLN A 312 -24.74 -4.89 10.50
N PHE A 313 -24.45 -3.59 10.45
CA PHE A 313 -25.19 -2.56 11.21
C PHE A 313 -26.62 -2.34 10.70
N PHE A 314 -26.92 -2.71 9.45
CA PHE A 314 -28.27 -2.59 8.91
C PHE A 314 -29.28 -3.54 9.57
N PHE A 315 -28.80 -4.60 10.21
CA PHE A 315 -29.64 -5.65 10.80
C PHE A 315 -29.76 -5.53 12.32
N LEU A 316 -29.20 -4.48 12.92
CA LEU A 316 -29.40 -4.19 14.34
C LEU A 316 -30.85 -3.74 14.58
N PRO A 317 -31.51 -4.24 15.64
CA PRO A 317 -32.97 -4.17 15.76
C PRO A 317 -33.51 -2.75 15.90
N LYS A 318 -32.75 -1.83 16.50
CA LYS A 318 -33.17 -0.45 16.76
C LYS A 318 -32.52 0.58 15.84
N MET A 319 -31.76 0.16 14.82
CA MET A 319 -31.00 1.08 13.99
C MET A 319 -31.91 2.02 13.20
N GLN A 320 -31.76 3.32 13.40
CA GLN A 320 -32.50 4.37 12.70
C GLN A 320 -31.65 5.10 11.66
N SER A 321 -30.35 5.29 11.92
CA SER A 321 -29.49 6.00 10.97
C SER A 321 -28.08 5.42 10.86
N ILE A 322 -27.58 5.34 9.63
CA ILE A 322 -26.20 4.96 9.32
C ILE A 322 -25.54 6.08 8.51
N GLN A 323 -24.37 6.53 8.95
CA GLN A 323 -23.50 7.45 8.23
C GLN A 323 -22.12 6.80 8.07
N ALA A 324 -21.78 6.33 6.87
CA ALA A 324 -20.48 5.71 6.61
C ALA A 324 -19.74 6.47 5.50
N PHE A 325 -18.53 6.94 5.82
CA PHE A 325 -17.64 7.63 4.90
C PHE A 325 -16.39 6.79 4.66
N GLY A 326 -15.89 6.76 3.43
CA GLY A 326 -14.68 5.99 3.12
C GLY A 326 -14.91 4.51 2.81
N VAL A 327 -16.15 4.11 2.50
CA VAL A 327 -16.50 2.71 2.25
C VAL A 327 -15.94 2.24 0.90
N THR A 328 -15.27 1.09 0.89
CA THR A 328 -14.70 0.47 -0.30
C THR A 328 -15.17 -0.96 -0.44
N ASP A 329 -15.23 -1.44 -1.68
CA ASP A 329 -15.49 -2.84 -2.00
C ASP A 329 -14.19 -3.43 -2.56
N ARG A 330 -13.22 -3.68 -1.68
CA ARG A 330 -11.96 -4.32 -2.08
C ARG A 330 -12.21 -5.70 -2.70
N SER A 331 -13.30 -6.33 -2.32
CA SER A 331 -13.62 -7.71 -2.68
C SER A 331 -15.14 -7.90 -2.89
N PRO A 332 -15.69 -7.53 -4.07
CA PRO A 332 -17.11 -7.70 -4.38
C PRO A 332 -17.63 -9.14 -4.21
N HIS A 333 -16.72 -10.11 -4.34
CA HIS A 333 -17.00 -11.53 -4.08
C HIS A 333 -17.25 -11.80 -2.59
N LEU A 334 -16.50 -11.18 -1.67
CA LEU A 334 -16.73 -11.32 -0.23
C LEU A 334 -18.12 -10.82 0.16
N TYR A 335 -18.57 -9.71 -0.42
CA TYR A 335 -19.94 -9.25 -0.19
C TYR A 335 -20.99 -10.23 -0.72
N SER A 336 -20.75 -10.82 -1.91
CA SER A 336 -21.68 -11.78 -2.50
C SER A 336 -21.73 -13.09 -1.69
N GLU A 337 -20.59 -13.55 -1.19
CA GLU A 337 -20.48 -14.69 -0.28
C GLU A 337 -21.17 -14.39 1.05
N TRP A 338 -20.91 -13.21 1.63
CA TRP A 338 -21.57 -12.74 2.84
C TRP A 338 -23.10 -12.70 2.65
N ALA A 339 -23.59 -12.04 1.60
CA ALA A 339 -25.02 -11.98 1.30
C ALA A 339 -25.62 -13.38 1.03
N GLY A 340 -24.84 -14.28 0.43
CA GLY A 340 -25.22 -15.67 0.21
C GLY A 340 -25.37 -16.48 1.50
N LYS A 341 -24.49 -16.25 2.49
CA LYS A 341 -24.51 -16.88 3.82
C LYS A 341 -25.62 -16.29 4.72
N HIS A 342 -25.92 -15.00 4.59
CA HIS A 342 -26.87 -14.29 5.47
C HIS A 342 -28.21 -13.96 4.81
N LYS A 343 -28.73 -14.85 3.96
CA LYS A 343 -30.04 -14.65 3.29
C LYS A 343 -31.19 -14.42 4.28
N ASP A 344 -31.16 -15.12 5.42
CA ASP A 344 -32.19 -14.98 6.45
C ASP A 344 -32.13 -13.61 7.14
N ALA A 345 -30.94 -13.07 7.38
CA ALA A 345 -30.77 -11.72 7.90
C ALA A 345 -31.26 -10.67 6.89
N ILE A 346 -30.90 -10.85 5.61
CA ILE A 346 -31.38 -10.00 4.50
C ILE A 346 -32.91 -10.02 4.40
N ALA A 347 -33.55 -11.16 4.69
CA ALA A 347 -35.00 -11.28 4.71
C ALA A 347 -35.68 -10.49 5.83
N ARG A 348 -35.01 -10.24 6.96
CA ARG A 348 -35.59 -9.53 8.12
C ARG A 348 -35.88 -8.04 7.87
N LYS A 349 -35.39 -7.49 6.76
CA LYS A 349 -35.44 -6.06 6.38
C LYS A 349 -34.80 -5.14 7.44
N SER A 350 -34.06 -4.15 6.97
CA SER A 350 -33.40 -3.16 7.82
C SER A 350 -34.41 -2.15 8.37
N THR A 351 -34.21 -1.74 9.62
CA THR A 351 -34.97 -0.67 10.29
C THR A 351 -34.44 0.74 10.02
N VAL A 352 -33.34 0.85 9.26
CA VAL A 352 -32.68 2.13 8.96
C VAL A 352 -33.62 3.06 8.19
N LYS A 353 -33.79 4.26 8.73
CA LYS A 353 -34.57 5.37 8.15
C LYS A 353 -33.69 6.39 7.43
N HIS A 354 -32.48 6.64 7.94
CA HIS A 354 -31.59 7.66 7.38
C HIS A 354 -30.25 7.06 6.99
N LEU A 355 -29.95 7.05 5.68
CA LEU A 355 -28.71 6.48 5.16
C LEU A 355 -27.87 7.56 4.48
N THR A 356 -26.62 7.73 4.95
CA THR A 356 -25.58 8.50 4.27
C THR A 356 -24.38 7.61 4.01
N LEU A 357 -24.03 7.39 2.75
CA LEU A 357 -22.87 6.59 2.33
C LEU A 357 -21.97 7.41 1.42
N ARG A 358 -20.68 7.47 1.71
CA ARG A 358 -19.68 7.98 0.78
C ARG A 358 -18.69 6.87 0.47
N THR A 359 -18.72 6.37 -0.77
CA THR A 359 -17.83 5.29 -1.19
C THR A 359 -16.58 5.85 -1.86
N LEU A 360 -15.44 5.20 -1.63
CA LEU A 360 -14.19 5.48 -2.31
C LEU A 360 -13.97 4.42 -3.38
N GLN A 361 -13.59 4.81 -4.60
CA GLN A 361 -13.10 3.84 -5.57
C GLN A 361 -11.62 3.55 -5.29
N ILE A 362 -11.34 2.30 -4.97
CA ILE A 362 -9.99 1.77 -5.12
C ILE A 362 -9.80 1.51 -6.61
N ARG A 363 -8.67 1.97 -7.17
CA ARG A 363 -8.25 1.63 -8.54
C ARG A 363 -7.93 0.13 -8.60
N SER A 364 -8.93 -0.73 -8.49
CA SER A 364 -8.76 -2.15 -8.77
C SER A 364 -8.42 -2.30 -10.24
N ARG A 365 -7.40 -3.11 -10.51
CA ARG A 365 -6.96 -3.45 -11.88
C ARG A 365 -7.98 -4.33 -12.62
N THR A 366 -8.98 -4.89 -11.94
CA THR A 366 -9.92 -5.88 -12.52
C THR A 366 -11.11 -5.28 -13.27
N GLY A 367 -10.98 -4.03 -13.74
CA GLY A 367 -12.05 -3.33 -14.45
C GLY A 367 -13.19 -2.85 -13.54
N PRO A 368 -13.95 -1.83 -13.98
CA PRO A 368 -15.02 -1.22 -13.21
C PRO A 368 -16.29 -2.11 -13.27
N LYS A 369 -16.26 -3.30 -12.65
CA LYS A 369 -17.51 -3.85 -12.13
C LYS A 369 -17.88 -2.98 -10.93
N GLY A 370 -18.66 -1.94 -11.22
CA GLY A 370 -18.86 -0.82 -10.32
C GLY A 370 -19.39 -1.27 -8.96
N LEU A 371 -18.72 -0.81 -7.91
CA LEU A 371 -19.14 -0.78 -6.51
C LEU A 371 -20.65 -0.50 -6.33
N GLY A 372 -21.23 0.26 -7.26
CA GLY A 372 -22.62 0.71 -7.20
C GLY A 372 -23.68 -0.35 -7.52
N GLU A 373 -23.40 -1.41 -8.27
CA GLU A 373 -24.48 -2.35 -8.66
C GLU A 373 -24.67 -3.51 -7.69
N THR A 374 -23.59 -4.14 -7.21
CA THR A 374 -23.70 -5.30 -6.32
C THR A 374 -23.99 -4.89 -4.88
N PHE A 375 -23.15 -4.00 -4.31
CA PHE A 375 -23.27 -3.60 -2.90
C PHE A 375 -24.47 -2.67 -2.65
N LEU A 376 -24.57 -1.55 -3.37
CA LEU A 376 -25.70 -0.62 -3.17
C LEU A 376 -27.02 -1.21 -3.69
N GLY A 377 -26.95 -2.07 -4.71
CA GLY A 377 -28.10 -2.85 -5.15
C GLY A 377 -28.62 -3.77 -4.04
N ALA A 378 -27.74 -4.49 -3.36
CA ALA A 378 -28.15 -5.33 -2.24
C ALA A 378 -28.64 -4.51 -1.03
N ILE A 379 -27.99 -3.39 -0.68
CA ILE A 379 -28.51 -2.48 0.36
C ILE A 379 -29.93 -2.07 0.06
N SER A 380 -30.20 -1.65 -1.18
CA SER A 380 -31.55 -1.24 -1.56
C SER A 380 -32.59 -2.32 -1.31
N GLN A 381 -32.25 -3.60 -1.54
CA GLN A 381 -33.17 -4.74 -1.42
C GLN A 381 -33.57 -5.03 0.04
N PHE A 382 -32.69 -4.82 1.02
CA PHE A 382 -33.04 -5.04 2.43
C PHE A 382 -33.45 -3.77 3.16
N THR A 383 -33.21 -2.58 2.64
CA THR A 383 -33.79 -1.34 3.18
C THR A 383 -35.21 -1.13 2.64
N SER A 384 -36.24 -1.16 3.51
CA SER A 384 -37.63 -0.93 3.10
C SER A 384 -38.32 0.26 3.80
N VAL A 385 -37.67 0.88 4.78
CA VAL A 385 -38.23 1.98 5.59
C VAL A 385 -37.39 3.26 5.54
N LEU A 386 -36.55 3.43 4.52
CA LEU A 386 -35.74 4.63 4.37
C LEU A 386 -36.64 5.85 4.19
N GLU A 387 -36.39 6.90 4.96
CA GLU A 387 -37.01 8.22 4.83
C GLU A 387 -36.07 9.19 4.09
N THR A 388 -34.75 9.00 4.21
CA THR A 388 -33.73 9.82 3.53
C THR A 388 -32.56 8.98 3.05
N LEU A 389 -32.08 9.26 1.84
CA LEU A 389 -30.96 8.58 1.22
C LEU A 389 -29.96 9.59 0.65
N ARG A 390 -28.70 9.49 1.06
CA ARG A 390 -27.56 10.22 0.48
C ARG A 390 -26.45 9.24 0.14
N VAL A 391 -26.07 9.17 -1.14
CA VAL A 391 -24.97 8.33 -1.62
C VAL A 391 -24.00 9.17 -2.43
N ASP A 392 -22.78 9.33 -1.95
CA ASP A 392 -21.69 10.00 -2.65
C ASP A 392 -20.68 8.92 -3.09
N ALA A 393 -20.96 8.26 -4.21
CA ALA A 393 -20.12 7.24 -4.82
C ALA A 393 -19.07 7.85 -5.75
N LYS A 394 -17.83 7.99 -5.25
CA LYS A 394 -16.71 8.46 -6.06
C LYS A 394 -16.20 7.33 -6.95
N MET A 395 -16.79 7.18 -8.13
CA MET A 395 -16.22 6.34 -9.19
C MET A 395 -15.11 7.13 -9.92
N GLY A 396 -13.92 6.54 -10.08
CA GLY A 396 -12.77 7.01 -10.84
C GLY A 396 -13.06 7.32 -12.31
N ARG A 397 -14.23 6.91 -12.82
CA ARG A 397 -14.94 7.65 -13.87
C ARG A 397 -16.24 8.16 -13.28
N ALA A 398 -16.55 9.44 -13.48
CA ALA A 398 -17.81 10.02 -13.00
C ALA A 398 -18.96 9.10 -13.43
N PRO A 399 -19.80 8.63 -12.48
CA PRO A 399 -20.91 7.73 -12.82
C PRO A 399 -21.74 8.35 -13.93
N SER A 400 -22.17 7.54 -14.89
CA SER A 400 -23.08 8.08 -15.89
C SER A 400 -24.36 8.54 -15.19
N SER A 401 -25.00 9.57 -15.72
CA SER A 401 -26.29 10.03 -15.20
C SER A 401 -27.33 8.90 -15.20
N LYS A 402 -27.23 7.96 -16.16
CA LYS A 402 -28.08 6.77 -16.26
C LYS A 402 -27.87 5.80 -15.10
N ASP A 403 -26.62 5.54 -14.69
CA ASP A 403 -26.32 4.64 -13.55
C ASP A 403 -26.84 5.24 -12.24
N THR A 404 -26.63 6.54 -12.08
CA THR A 404 -27.10 7.31 -10.92
C THR A 404 -28.63 7.31 -10.84
N GLU A 405 -29.31 7.52 -11.97
CA GLU A 405 -30.76 7.44 -12.06
C GLU A 405 -31.28 6.03 -11.76
N ARG A 406 -30.68 4.99 -12.38
CA ARG A 406 -31.05 3.59 -12.17
C ARG A 406 -30.98 3.22 -10.69
N LEU A 407 -29.88 3.58 -10.03
CA LEU A 407 -29.69 3.30 -8.60
C LEU A 407 -30.73 4.04 -7.74
N GLY A 408 -31.00 5.32 -8.03
CA GLY A 408 -32.03 6.08 -7.30
C GLY A 408 -33.42 5.50 -7.47
N ARG A 409 -33.77 5.06 -8.68
CA ARG A 409 -35.05 4.37 -8.94
C ARG A 409 -35.15 3.04 -8.20
N LEU A 410 -34.05 2.30 -8.09
CA LEU A 410 -34.01 1.04 -7.34
C LEU A 410 -34.31 1.26 -5.84
N PHE A 411 -33.67 2.25 -5.20
CA PHE A 411 -33.99 2.58 -3.81
C PHE A 411 -35.44 3.04 -3.62
N LEU A 412 -35.97 3.84 -4.53
CA LEU A 412 -37.37 4.26 -4.51
C LEU A 412 -38.34 3.08 -4.70
N SER A 413 -37.99 2.08 -5.50
CA SER A 413 -38.85 0.91 -5.72
C SER A 413 -38.86 -0.05 -4.53
N GLU A 414 -37.75 -0.15 -3.79
CA GLU A 414 -37.66 -1.01 -2.60
C GLU A 414 -38.21 -0.33 -1.33
N ASN A 415 -38.25 1.01 -1.29
CA ASN A 415 -38.73 1.82 -0.14
C ASN A 415 -40.03 2.57 -0.46
N LYS A 416 -40.98 1.88 -1.11
CA LYS A 416 -42.27 2.49 -1.50
C LYS A 416 -43.05 2.96 -0.27
N GLY A 417 -43.44 4.23 -0.27
CA GLY A 417 -44.27 4.84 0.77
C GLY A 417 -43.49 5.48 1.92
N THR A 418 -42.19 5.18 2.07
CA THR A 418 -41.32 5.76 3.11
C THR A 418 -40.31 6.74 2.52
N LEU A 419 -39.67 6.38 1.40
CA LEU A 419 -38.63 7.21 0.77
C LEU A 419 -39.24 8.17 -0.25
N LEU A 420 -39.30 9.46 0.10
CA LEU A 420 -39.75 10.48 -0.83
C LEU A 420 -38.68 10.77 -1.90
N PRO A 421 -39.05 10.91 -3.19
CA PRO A 421 -38.10 11.26 -4.26
C PRO A 421 -37.22 12.48 -3.96
N THR A 422 -37.77 13.50 -3.31
CA THR A 422 -37.06 14.75 -2.93
C THR A 422 -36.01 14.55 -1.83
N LYS A 423 -35.96 13.37 -1.20
CA LYS A 423 -35.02 13.00 -0.15
C LYS A 423 -33.96 12.01 -0.62
N VAL A 424 -33.88 11.77 -1.93
CA VAL A 424 -32.87 10.92 -2.57
C VAL A 424 -31.80 11.78 -3.23
N PHE A 425 -30.56 11.67 -2.74
CA PHE A 425 -29.38 12.30 -3.32
C PHE A 425 -28.34 11.24 -3.67
N ILE A 426 -27.97 11.14 -4.94
CA ILE A 426 -26.93 10.19 -5.39
C ILE A 426 -25.94 10.95 -6.28
N ASN A 427 -24.68 11.04 -5.88
CA ASN A 427 -23.61 11.74 -6.58
C ASN A 427 -23.97 13.19 -6.93
N GLY A 428 -24.67 13.86 -6.01
CA GLY A 428 -25.19 15.21 -6.22
C GLY A 428 -26.39 15.31 -7.19
N ALA A 429 -26.87 14.22 -7.80
CA ALA A 429 -28.15 14.17 -8.50
C ALA A 429 -29.31 13.90 -7.54
N ALA A 430 -30.53 14.30 -7.90
CA ALA A 430 -31.73 14.09 -7.07
C ALA A 430 -32.98 13.85 -7.93
N PHE A 431 -34.12 13.64 -7.27
CA PHE A 431 -35.42 13.54 -7.92
C PHE A 431 -36.34 14.67 -7.47
N THR A 432 -37.19 15.13 -8.39
CA THR A 432 -38.32 16.01 -8.10
C THR A 432 -39.43 15.27 -7.36
N ALA A 433 -40.42 16.01 -6.82
CA ALA A 433 -41.58 15.41 -6.16
C ALA A 433 -42.39 14.46 -7.08
N ASP A 434 -42.42 14.73 -8.39
CA ASP A 434 -43.03 13.88 -9.42
C ASP A 434 -42.14 12.71 -9.88
N GLY A 435 -40.95 12.55 -9.29
CA GLY A 435 -40.03 11.44 -9.59
C GLY A 435 -39.22 11.62 -10.88
N LYS A 436 -39.20 12.83 -11.45
CA LYS A 436 -38.30 13.19 -12.56
C LYS A 436 -36.87 13.39 -12.05
N PHE A 437 -35.92 12.71 -12.68
CA PHE A 437 -34.50 12.78 -12.34
C PHE A 437 -33.88 14.12 -12.75
N ILE A 438 -33.13 14.74 -11.83
CA ILE A 438 -32.38 15.98 -12.06
C ILE A 438 -30.89 15.69 -11.89
N PRO A 439 -30.10 15.66 -12.98
CA PRO A 439 -28.65 15.62 -12.87
C PRO A 439 -28.14 16.91 -12.21
N ASP A 440 -27.11 16.80 -11.37
CA ASP A 440 -26.46 17.92 -10.67
C ASP A 440 -27.37 18.74 -9.73
N ALA A 441 -28.45 18.15 -9.19
CA ALA A 441 -29.40 18.83 -8.31
C ALA A 441 -28.74 19.54 -7.11
N GLU A 442 -27.82 18.88 -6.40
CA GLU A 442 -27.12 19.46 -5.25
C GLU A 442 -26.24 20.64 -5.67
N LYS A 443 -25.59 20.55 -6.84
CA LYS A 443 -24.79 21.65 -7.38
C LYS A 443 -25.68 22.84 -7.76
N ARG A 444 -26.86 22.59 -8.35
CA ARG A 444 -27.85 23.64 -8.65
C ARG A 444 -28.40 24.27 -7.37
N GLN A 445 -28.67 23.48 -6.34
CA GLN A 445 -29.13 23.98 -5.03
C GLN A 445 -28.06 24.82 -4.34
N LYS A 446 -26.80 24.36 -4.32
CA LYS A 446 -25.66 25.14 -3.81
C LYS A 446 -25.45 26.41 -4.61
N LEU A 447 -25.62 26.37 -5.93
CA LEU A 447 -25.53 27.56 -6.78
C LEU A 447 -26.67 28.54 -6.51
N ALA A 448 -27.91 28.06 -6.38
CA ALA A 448 -29.07 28.87 -6.04
C ALA A 448 -28.92 29.52 -4.66
N LEU A 449 -28.44 28.78 -3.65
CA LEU A 449 -28.16 29.33 -2.32
C LEU A 449 -27.05 30.38 -2.37
N ARG A 450 -25.97 30.14 -3.14
CA ARG A 450 -24.91 31.14 -3.34
C ARG A 450 -25.43 32.38 -4.05
N GLN A 451 -26.30 32.20 -5.05
CA GLN A 451 -26.94 33.28 -5.78
C GLN A 451 -27.83 34.11 -4.85
N GLU A 452 -28.66 33.46 -4.02
CA GLU A 452 -29.51 34.12 -3.02
C GLU A 452 -28.69 34.87 -1.96
N LEU A 453 -27.60 34.27 -1.46
CA LEU A 453 -26.68 34.92 -0.52
C LEU A 453 -25.97 36.12 -1.18
N TRP A 454 -25.58 36.00 -2.45
CA TRP A 454 -25.00 37.09 -3.23
C TRP A 454 -26.03 38.21 -3.47
N GLU A 455 -27.28 37.88 -3.80
CA GLU A 455 -28.37 38.85 -3.98
C GLU A 455 -28.68 39.58 -2.66
N ARG A 456 -28.69 38.88 -1.52
CA ARG A 456 -28.82 39.50 -0.19
C ARG A 456 -27.65 40.41 0.13
N ALA A 457 -26.42 39.99 -0.15
CA ALA A 457 -25.23 40.82 0.05
C ALA A 457 -25.25 42.05 -0.85
N ARG A 458 -25.67 41.89 -2.10
CA ARG A 458 -25.83 42.97 -3.07
C ARG A 458 -26.93 43.94 -2.67
N ALA A 459 -28.09 43.48 -2.22
CA ALA A 459 -29.17 44.34 -1.73
C ALA A 459 -28.71 45.19 -0.52
N LYS A 460 -27.86 44.62 0.35
CA LYS A 460 -27.21 45.37 1.44
C LYS A 460 -26.22 46.42 0.93
N LEU A 461 -25.51 46.16 -0.17
CA LEU A 461 -24.55 47.09 -0.79
C LEU A 461 -25.21 48.17 -1.66
N GLU A 462 -26.32 47.86 -2.34
CA GLU A 462 -27.09 48.82 -3.13
C GLU A 462 -27.83 49.83 -2.24
N GLY A 463 -28.15 49.45 -1.00
CA GLY A 463 -28.57 50.38 0.05
C GLY A 463 -27.49 51.38 0.49
N LEU A 464 -26.22 51.23 0.05
CA LEU A 464 -25.08 52.07 0.45
C LEU A 464 -24.64 53.09 -0.61
N ASN A 465 -25.37 53.29 -1.73
CA ASN A 465 -25.02 54.27 -2.78
C ASN A 465 -23.54 54.19 -3.23
N LEU A 466 -23.00 52.98 -3.41
CA LEU A 466 -21.64 52.79 -3.86
C LEU A 466 -21.53 53.02 -5.39
N LYS A 467 -20.54 53.80 -5.81
CA LYS A 467 -20.17 54.00 -7.22
C LYS A 467 -19.92 52.64 -7.91
N PRO A 468 -20.18 52.51 -9.23
CA PRO A 468 -19.92 51.28 -9.99
C PRO A 468 -18.47 50.81 -9.82
N SER A 469 -18.29 49.49 -9.80
CA SER A 469 -16.98 48.85 -9.58
C SER A 469 -15.95 49.35 -10.61
N PRO A 470 -14.73 49.73 -10.19
CA PRO A 470 -13.66 50.18 -11.10
C PRO A 470 -13.34 49.20 -12.23
N ILE A 471 -13.64 47.90 -12.04
CA ILE A 471 -13.47 46.84 -13.04
C ILE A 471 -14.33 47.07 -14.30
N GLU A 472 -15.46 47.76 -14.19
CA GLU A 472 -16.35 48.02 -15.33
C GLU A 472 -15.73 48.95 -16.38
N GLY A 473 -14.69 49.72 -16.02
CA GLY A 473 -13.94 50.58 -16.93
C GLY A 473 -12.69 49.93 -17.57
N VAL A 474 -12.30 48.71 -17.16
CA VAL A 474 -11.00 48.14 -17.57
C VAL A 474 -11.10 47.50 -18.98
N PRO A 475 -10.15 47.80 -19.89
CA PRO A 475 -10.03 47.17 -21.20
C PRO A 475 -9.74 45.66 -21.15
N PRO A 476 -10.20 44.89 -22.15
CA PRO A 476 -10.03 43.43 -22.21
C PRO A 476 -8.59 42.94 -22.03
N GLU A 477 -7.64 43.63 -22.63
CA GLU A 477 -6.23 43.24 -22.69
C GLU A 477 -5.55 43.37 -21.32
N ILE A 478 -6.01 44.35 -20.52
CA ILE A 478 -5.54 44.55 -19.14
C ILE A 478 -6.14 43.48 -18.23
N LEU A 479 -7.40 43.10 -18.43
CA LEU A 479 -8.06 42.02 -17.69
C LEU A 479 -7.38 40.67 -17.93
N THR A 480 -6.97 40.36 -19.17
CA THR A 480 -6.23 39.14 -19.48
C THR A 480 -4.86 39.11 -18.79
N LYS A 481 -4.14 40.24 -18.78
CA LYS A 481 -2.90 40.36 -18.00
C LYS A 481 -3.14 40.17 -16.51
N ILE A 482 -4.15 40.81 -15.93
CA ILE A 482 -4.50 40.65 -14.51
C ILE A 482 -4.78 39.17 -14.17
N ILE A 483 -5.54 38.47 -15.02
CA ILE A 483 -5.84 37.03 -14.85
C ILE A 483 -4.57 36.17 -14.85
N SER A 484 -3.57 36.53 -15.65
CA SER A 484 -2.30 35.78 -15.70
C SER A 484 -1.46 35.92 -14.42
N PHE A 485 -1.74 36.95 -13.60
CA PHE A 485 -1.07 37.17 -12.30
C PHE A 485 -1.83 36.58 -11.11
N LEU A 486 -3.04 36.06 -11.33
CA LEU A 486 -3.88 35.50 -10.28
C LEU A 486 -3.68 33.98 -10.19
N GLU A 487 -3.76 33.46 -8.97
CA GLU A 487 -3.86 32.01 -8.78
C GLU A 487 -5.12 31.48 -9.45
N LYS A 488 -5.08 30.23 -9.91
CA LYS A 488 -6.16 29.62 -10.70
C LYS A 488 -7.55 29.73 -10.05
N ASN A 489 -7.63 29.71 -8.71
CA ASN A 489 -8.86 29.87 -7.96
C ASN A 489 -9.37 31.33 -7.94
N ASP A 490 -8.47 32.30 -7.85
CA ASP A 490 -8.80 33.72 -7.85
C ASP A 490 -9.19 34.21 -9.24
N SER A 491 -8.49 33.74 -10.28
CA SER A 491 -8.89 33.94 -11.68
C SER A 491 -10.31 33.44 -11.92
N ARG A 492 -10.66 32.26 -11.38
CA ARG A 492 -11.99 31.69 -11.47
C ARG A 492 -13.05 32.54 -10.77
N ASN A 493 -12.77 33.02 -9.56
CA ASN A 493 -13.71 33.85 -8.80
C ASN A 493 -13.94 35.19 -9.50
N LEU A 494 -12.87 35.82 -10.00
CA LEU A 494 -12.94 37.08 -10.75
C LEU A 494 -13.79 36.91 -12.02
N ILE A 495 -13.53 35.85 -12.80
CA ILE A 495 -14.24 35.56 -14.04
C ILE A 495 -15.74 35.29 -13.80
N ILE A 496 -16.08 34.51 -12.75
CA ILE A 496 -17.48 34.21 -12.41
C ILE A 496 -18.21 35.46 -11.88
N SER A 497 -17.50 36.35 -11.19
CA SER A 497 -18.09 37.54 -10.57
C SER A 497 -18.36 38.70 -11.53
N SER A 498 -17.77 38.69 -12.74
CA SER A 498 -17.87 39.79 -13.71
C SER A 498 -18.57 39.37 -15.00
N LYS A 499 -19.71 40.01 -15.29
CA LYS A 499 -20.50 39.77 -16.51
C LYS A 499 -19.73 40.05 -17.81
N LYS A 500 -18.64 40.84 -17.78
CA LYS A 500 -17.82 41.10 -18.99
C LYS A 500 -17.11 39.85 -19.51
N PHE A 501 -16.68 38.93 -18.64
CA PHE A 501 -16.00 37.70 -19.07
C PHE A 501 -16.91 36.67 -19.72
N HIS A 502 -18.22 36.94 -19.76
CA HIS A 502 -19.21 36.15 -20.48
C HIS A 502 -19.37 36.61 -21.94
N ASP A 503 -18.78 37.76 -22.31
CA ASP A 503 -18.72 38.20 -23.71
C ASP A 503 -17.85 37.22 -24.52
N PRO A 504 -18.29 36.79 -25.73
CA PRO A 504 -17.56 35.85 -26.58
C PRO A 504 -16.09 36.22 -26.86
N ARG A 505 -15.73 37.51 -26.74
CA ARG A 505 -14.35 37.99 -26.95
C ARG A 505 -13.36 37.53 -25.88
N TYR A 506 -13.82 37.01 -24.74
CA TYR A 506 -12.95 36.51 -23.65
C TYR A 506 -12.85 34.97 -23.61
N ARG A 507 -13.31 34.28 -24.66
CA ARG A 507 -13.38 32.81 -24.73
C ARG A 507 -12.00 32.14 -24.66
N SER A 508 -10.95 32.80 -25.15
CA SER A 508 -9.56 32.34 -25.05
C SER A 508 -9.08 32.23 -23.59
N CYS A 509 -9.44 33.20 -22.73
CA CYS A 509 -9.06 33.19 -21.32
C CYS A 509 -9.68 31.99 -20.55
N TRP A 510 -10.89 31.56 -20.92
CA TRP A 510 -11.52 30.37 -20.33
C TRP A 510 -10.77 29.08 -20.69
N ILE A 511 -10.27 29.02 -21.93
CA ILE A 511 -9.55 27.87 -22.48
C ILE A 511 -8.13 27.80 -21.89
N GLU A 512 -7.41 28.92 -21.84
CA GLU A 512 -6.05 29.01 -21.25
C GLU A 512 -6.02 28.59 -19.77
N LEU A 513 -7.09 28.87 -19.02
CA LEU A 513 -7.21 28.48 -17.62
C LEU A 513 -7.71 27.04 -17.41
N GLY A 514 -8.01 26.32 -18.49
CA GLY A 514 -8.46 24.92 -18.46
C GLY A 514 -9.87 24.71 -17.90
N PHE A 515 -10.76 25.71 -18.01
CA PHE A 515 -12.13 25.61 -17.51
C PHE A 515 -13.12 25.17 -18.61
N ARG A 516 -13.70 23.98 -18.45
CA ARG A 516 -14.68 23.36 -19.38
C ARG A 516 -16.11 23.78 -19.03
N ASN A 517 -16.56 24.97 -19.46
CA ASN A 517 -17.95 25.40 -19.29
C ASN A 517 -18.82 25.00 -20.50
N ARG A 518 -19.64 23.96 -20.35
CA ARG A 518 -20.54 23.44 -21.41
C ARG A 518 -21.60 24.44 -21.89
N ALA A 519 -21.87 25.52 -21.13
CA ALA A 519 -22.78 26.57 -21.59
C ALA A 519 -22.13 27.51 -22.65
N ILE A 520 -20.80 27.44 -22.80
CA ILE A 520 -20.00 28.38 -23.61
C ILE A 520 -19.13 27.63 -24.64
N ILE A 521 -18.91 26.32 -24.52
CA ILE A 521 -18.04 25.51 -25.43
C ILE A 521 -18.91 24.46 -26.14
N SER A 522 -18.77 24.30 -27.46
CA SER A 522 -19.64 23.43 -28.28
C SER A 522 -19.32 21.93 -28.08
N ASP A 523 -20.32 21.06 -28.32
CA ASP A 523 -20.15 19.60 -28.23
C ASP A 523 -19.14 19.05 -29.24
N ASN A 524 -18.97 19.72 -30.39
CA ASN A 524 -17.94 19.36 -31.38
C ASN A 524 -16.53 19.58 -30.83
N ASP A 525 -16.29 20.67 -30.08
CA ASP A 525 -14.99 20.97 -29.47
C ASP A 525 -14.68 20.01 -28.31
N VAL A 526 -15.71 19.59 -27.56
CA VAL A 526 -15.59 18.58 -26.49
C VAL A 526 -15.32 17.19 -27.06
N PHE A 527 -16.03 16.81 -28.14
CA PHE A 527 -15.81 15.56 -28.88
C PHE A 527 -14.41 15.54 -29.51
N LEU A 528 -13.93 16.67 -30.03
CA LEU A 528 -12.57 16.82 -30.55
C LEU A 528 -11.53 16.57 -29.45
N HIS A 529 -11.71 17.19 -28.27
CA HIS A 529 -10.80 17.06 -27.14
C HIS A 529 -10.79 15.65 -26.53
N GLN A 530 -11.95 14.96 -26.51
CA GLN A 530 -12.07 13.57 -26.07
C GLN A 530 -11.42 12.59 -27.05
N ASN A 531 -11.56 12.81 -28.36
CA ASN A 531 -10.88 12.00 -29.37
C ASN A 531 -9.36 12.23 -29.38
N LEU A 532 -8.90 13.45 -29.07
CA LEU A 532 -7.48 13.73 -28.86
C LEU A 532 -6.94 13.04 -27.60
N ASP A 533 -7.70 13.00 -26.50
CA ASP A 533 -7.36 12.22 -25.31
C ASP A 533 -7.40 10.69 -25.57
N HIS A 534 -8.28 10.23 -26.47
CA HIS A 534 -8.35 8.83 -26.90
C HIS A 534 -7.16 8.44 -27.80
N LEU A 535 -6.79 9.30 -28.76
CA LEU A 535 -5.61 9.12 -29.61
C LEU A 535 -4.31 9.19 -28.81
N LYS A 536 -4.21 10.04 -27.77
CA LYS A 536 -3.10 10.04 -26.79
C LYS A 536 -2.93 8.69 -26.06
N GLY A 537 -3.97 7.86 -26.03
CA GLY A 537 -3.93 6.49 -25.48
C GLY A 537 -3.37 5.43 -26.43
N PHE A 538 -3.48 5.62 -27.74
CA PHE A 538 -3.03 4.67 -28.78
C PHE A 538 -1.69 5.06 -29.41
N ILE A 539 -1.46 6.35 -29.59
CA ILE A 539 -0.21 6.93 -30.06
C ILE A 539 0.28 7.75 -28.87
N LEU A 540 1.32 7.27 -28.19
CA LEU A 540 2.04 8.06 -27.21
C LEU A 540 3.19 8.73 -27.98
N PRO A 541 3.02 9.94 -28.54
CA PRO A 541 4.19 10.75 -28.84
C PRO A 541 4.80 11.07 -27.47
N GLN A 542 5.78 10.27 -27.05
CA GLN A 542 6.60 10.64 -25.92
C GLN A 542 7.52 11.75 -26.41
N TYR A 543 7.07 12.98 -26.24
CA TYR A 543 7.91 14.16 -26.28
C TYR A 543 8.87 14.07 -25.08
N SER A 544 10.00 13.40 -25.28
CA SER A 544 11.09 13.47 -24.31
C SER A 544 11.64 14.90 -24.31
N PRO A 545 11.87 15.54 -23.15
CA PRO A 545 12.54 16.85 -23.07
C PRO A 545 13.90 16.88 -23.79
N LEU A 546 14.52 15.71 -24.00
CA LEU A 546 15.77 15.55 -24.75
C LEU A 546 15.62 15.80 -26.27
N CYS A 547 14.40 15.96 -26.78
CA CYS A 547 14.13 16.25 -28.20
C CYS A 547 13.94 17.75 -28.51
N LEU A 548 14.02 18.63 -27.49
CA LEU A 548 13.70 20.06 -27.62
C LEU A 548 14.90 20.99 -27.33
N GLU A 549 16.09 20.64 -27.80
CA GLU A 549 17.09 21.70 -27.99
C GLU A 549 16.72 22.51 -29.25
N GLY A 550 16.02 23.63 -29.06
CA GLY A 550 15.81 24.66 -30.10
C GLY A 550 14.41 24.77 -30.72
N VAL A 551 13.36 24.18 -30.14
CA VAL A 551 11.98 24.29 -30.65
C VAL A 551 11.12 25.09 -29.66
N GLU A 552 10.39 26.09 -30.15
CA GLU A 552 9.60 27.01 -29.31
C GLU A 552 8.44 26.29 -28.57
N PRO A 553 8.01 26.77 -27.37
CA PRO A 553 6.99 26.14 -26.53
C PRO A 553 5.60 25.97 -27.18
N GLU A 554 5.34 26.72 -28.26
CA GLU A 554 4.10 26.71 -29.03
C GLU A 554 3.83 25.39 -29.78
N PHE A 555 4.84 24.52 -29.94
CA PHE A 555 4.70 23.21 -30.60
C PHE A 555 4.27 22.05 -29.68
N SER A 556 3.62 22.34 -28.55
CA SER A 556 3.04 21.32 -27.66
C SER A 556 1.72 20.72 -28.18
N ASP A 557 1.15 21.29 -29.25
CA ASP A 557 0.00 20.76 -29.98
C ASP A 557 0.45 19.83 -31.12
N LEU A 558 -0.11 18.60 -31.14
CA LEU A 558 0.12 17.61 -32.18
C LEU A 558 -0.28 18.15 -33.57
N ASN A 559 -1.33 18.99 -33.66
CA ASN A 559 -1.74 19.58 -34.93
C ASN A 559 -0.75 20.64 -35.42
N ALA A 560 -0.29 21.54 -34.55
CA ALA A 560 0.74 22.52 -34.91
C ALA A 560 2.06 21.84 -35.30
N THR A 561 2.41 20.74 -34.63
CA THR A 561 3.56 19.91 -35.00
C THR A 561 3.37 19.26 -36.37
N LEU A 562 2.19 18.67 -36.63
CA LEU A 562 1.89 18.01 -37.90
C LEU A 562 1.84 18.99 -39.07
N GLU A 563 1.23 20.15 -38.86
CA GLU A 563 1.17 21.23 -39.84
C GLU A 563 2.56 21.81 -40.11
N ALA A 564 3.41 21.95 -39.08
CA ALA A 564 4.80 22.38 -39.25
C ALA A 564 5.69 21.33 -39.95
N VAL A 565 5.44 20.04 -39.70
CA VAL A 565 6.07 18.92 -40.42
C VAL A 565 5.63 18.90 -41.88
N GLU A 566 4.33 19.06 -42.15
CA GLU A 566 3.73 19.05 -43.48
C GLU A 566 4.16 20.24 -44.34
N ASN A 567 4.23 21.43 -43.73
CA ASN A 567 4.67 22.67 -44.35
C ASN A 567 6.20 22.81 -44.42
N GLY A 568 6.95 21.89 -43.83
CA GLY A 568 8.41 21.87 -43.85
C GLY A 568 9.09 22.97 -43.02
N THR A 569 8.35 23.64 -42.13
CA THR A 569 8.83 24.76 -41.29
C THR A 569 9.72 24.31 -40.13
N LEU A 570 9.70 23.03 -39.75
CA LEU A 570 10.70 22.44 -38.85
C LEU A 570 12.01 22.17 -39.61
N SER A 571 12.84 23.20 -39.80
CA SER A 571 14.15 23.08 -40.46
C SER A 571 15.15 22.22 -39.66
N ASP A 572 15.09 22.24 -38.33
CA ASP A 572 16.17 21.75 -37.44
C ASP A 572 15.84 20.48 -36.63
N LEU A 573 14.81 19.71 -37.02
CA LEU A 573 14.38 18.53 -36.26
C LEU A 573 15.37 17.36 -36.37
N LYS A 574 16.33 17.26 -35.43
CA LYS A 574 17.41 16.24 -35.43
C LYS A 574 16.95 14.80 -35.17
N ARG A 575 15.81 14.58 -34.50
CA ARG A 575 15.31 13.24 -34.13
C ARG A 575 13.79 13.18 -34.10
N PHE A 576 13.23 12.08 -34.60
CA PHE A 576 11.80 11.78 -34.59
C PHE A 576 11.53 10.41 -33.94
N LEU A 577 10.98 10.42 -32.73
CA LEU A 577 10.62 9.20 -31.99
C LEU A 577 9.13 8.89 -32.15
N LEU A 578 8.84 7.75 -32.78
CA LEU A 578 7.49 7.24 -32.97
C LEU A 578 7.28 5.96 -32.15
N VAL A 579 6.55 6.06 -31.05
CA VAL A 579 6.21 4.90 -30.21
C VAL A 579 4.80 4.44 -30.55
N LEU A 580 4.68 3.42 -31.40
CA LEU A 580 3.41 2.77 -31.76
C LEU A 580 3.17 1.61 -30.80
N ARG A 581 2.51 1.90 -29.68
CA ARG A 581 2.09 0.85 -28.76
C ARG A 581 0.72 0.36 -29.17
N SER A 582 0.52 -0.95 -29.21
CA SER A 582 -0.83 -1.49 -29.11
C SER A 582 -1.37 -1.01 -27.75
N GLY A 583 -2.27 -0.03 -27.75
CA GLY A 583 -3.04 0.28 -26.55
C GLY A 583 -3.64 -1.04 -26.06
N GLY A 584 -3.28 -1.44 -24.84
CA GLY A 584 -3.88 -2.60 -24.20
C GLY A 584 -5.36 -2.31 -24.00
N CYS A 585 -6.20 -2.69 -24.97
CA CYS A 585 -7.55 -3.12 -24.66
C CYS A 585 -7.40 -4.46 -23.91
N GLU A 586 -7.03 -4.38 -22.63
CA GLU A 586 -7.10 -5.51 -21.70
C GLU A 586 -8.57 -5.85 -21.35
N GLU A 587 -9.54 -5.06 -21.82
CA GLU A 587 -10.96 -5.30 -21.62
C GLU A 587 -11.67 -5.65 -22.93
N THR A 588 -12.23 -6.86 -22.94
CA THR A 588 -13.20 -7.39 -23.91
C THR A 588 -12.73 -7.44 -25.35
N PHE A 589 -12.12 -8.55 -25.76
CA PHE A 589 -12.55 -9.36 -26.91
C PHE A 589 -11.61 -10.57 -26.98
N TYR A 590 -12.13 -11.77 -26.76
CA TYR A 590 -11.61 -12.98 -27.43
C TYR A 590 -11.95 -12.89 -28.92
N ALA A 591 -11.59 -11.78 -29.57
CA ALA A 591 -11.65 -11.73 -31.01
C ALA A 591 -10.54 -12.66 -31.48
N THR A 592 -10.94 -13.64 -32.27
CA THR A 592 -10.00 -14.55 -32.91
C THR A 592 -8.91 -13.73 -33.64
N PRO A 593 -7.68 -14.25 -33.79
CA PRO A 593 -6.56 -13.57 -34.45
C PRO A 593 -6.91 -12.90 -35.79
N LYS A 594 -7.96 -13.39 -36.48
CA LYS A 594 -8.51 -12.85 -37.73
C LYS A 594 -8.99 -11.39 -37.67
N SER A 595 -9.33 -10.85 -36.50
CA SER A 595 -9.83 -9.45 -36.40
C SER A 595 -8.73 -8.39 -36.34
N ILE A 596 -7.48 -8.76 -36.04
CA ILE A 596 -6.34 -7.82 -35.92
C ILE A 596 -5.63 -7.65 -37.27
N GLU A 597 -5.88 -8.54 -38.22
CA GLU A 597 -5.24 -8.55 -39.55
C GLU A 597 -5.91 -7.64 -40.59
N ASP A 598 -7.07 -7.03 -40.29
CA ASP A 598 -7.74 -6.10 -41.23
C ASP A 598 -7.31 -4.63 -40.97
N PRO A 599 -6.47 -4.02 -41.84
CA PRO A 599 -6.06 -2.62 -41.71
C PRO A 599 -7.24 -1.62 -41.74
N LYS A 600 -8.44 -2.05 -42.13
CA LYS A 600 -9.67 -1.24 -42.13
C LYS A 600 -10.20 -0.88 -40.74
N ILE A 601 -9.63 -1.45 -39.67
CA ILE A 601 -10.08 -1.20 -38.28
C ILE A 601 -9.29 -0.04 -37.63
N LEU A 602 -8.22 0.45 -38.26
CA LEU A 602 -7.57 1.69 -37.82
C LEU A 602 -8.50 2.88 -38.05
N PRO A 603 -8.75 3.75 -37.05
CA PRO A 603 -9.54 4.96 -37.25
C PRO A 603 -8.97 5.78 -38.41
N ASP A 604 -9.82 6.34 -39.28
CA ASP A 604 -9.42 7.12 -40.47
C ASP A 604 -8.36 8.20 -40.18
N ARG A 605 -8.36 8.76 -38.96
CA ARG A 605 -7.37 9.76 -38.51
C ARG A 605 -5.98 9.18 -38.19
N ALA A 606 -5.87 7.92 -37.76
CA ALA A 606 -4.58 7.25 -37.59
C ALA A 606 -3.91 6.99 -38.95
N ILE A 607 -4.71 6.63 -39.96
CA ILE A 607 -4.24 6.52 -41.36
C ILE A 607 -3.75 7.88 -41.88
N GLY A 608 -4.46 8.96 -41.56
CA GLY A 608 -4.04 10.34 -41.88
C GLY A 608 -2.66 10.68 -41.32
N PHE A 609 -2.45 10.49 -40.02
CA PHE A 609 -1.14 10.71 -39.36
C PHE A 609 -0.02 9.87 -39.99
N LEU A 610 -0.28 8.59 -40.21
CA LEU A 610 0.67 7.66 -40.80
C LEU A 610 1.02 8.05 -42.26
N ASN A 611 0.07 8.58 -43.03
CA ASN A 611 0.33 9.11 -44.37
C ASN A 611 1.17 10.40 -44.35
N ILE A 612 1.01 11.25 -43.33
CA ILE A 612 1.87 12.43 -43.12
C ILE A 612 3.30 11.98 -42.84
N LEU A 613 3.49 10.97 -41.98
CA LEU A 613 4.82 10.41 -41.72
C LEU A 613 5.46 9.80 -42.97
N LYS A 614 4.66 9.09 -43.77
CA LYS A 614 5.11 8.56 -45.06
C LYS A 614 5.59 9.68 -45.97
N SER A 615 4.78 10.72 -46.13
CA SER A 615 5.09 11.89 -46.97
C SER A 615 6.32 12.65 -46.46
N PHE A 616 6.43 12.85 -45.15
CA PHE A 616 7.58 13.50 -44.53
C PHE A 616 8.86 12.69 -44.73
N SER A 617 8.80 11.38 -44.45
CA SER A 617 9.94 10.48 -44.64
C SER A 617 10.40 10.52 -46.09
N GLN A 618 9.49 10.48 -47.07
CA GLN A 618 9.85 10.54 -48.49
C GLN A 618 10.55 11.85 -48.89
N ARG A 619 10.12 13.01 -48.36
CA ARG A 619 10.61 14.35 -48.77
C ARG A 619 12.01 14.73 -48.25
N ARG A 620 12.45 14.23 -47.09
CA ARG A 620 13.75 14.61 -46.50
C ARG A 620 14.76 13.46 -46.46
N ASP A 621 16.03 13.78 -46.71
CA ASP A 621 17.14 12.83 -46.63
C ASP A 621 17.53 12.57 -45.14
N PRO A 622 17.37 11.34 -44.63
CA PRO A 622 17.66 11.00 -43.23
C PRO A 622 19.15 11.11 -42.90
N SER A 623 20.02 11.00 -43.91
CA SER A 623 21.46 11.07 -43.70
C SER A 623 21.93 12.44 -43.21
N LYS A 624 21.08 13.48 -43.27
CA LYS A 624 21.41 14.85 -42.87
C LYS A 624 20.48 15.46 -41.82
N ALA A 625 19.30 14.91 -41.55
CA ALA A 625 18.27 15.64 -40.80
C ALA A 625 17.60 14.91 -39.62
N PHE A 626 17.25 13.61 -39.66
CA PHE A 626 16.49 13.00 -38.55
C PHE A 626 16.66 11.47 -38.41
N GLU A 627 16.65 10.97 -37.18
CA GLU A 627 16.54 9.54 -36.86
C GLU A 627 15.06 9.15 -36.67
N VAL A 628 14.61 8.07 -37.31
CA VAL A 628 13.28 7.48 -37.06
C VAL A 628 13.43 6.32 -36.09
N HIS A 629 12.78 6.43 -34.94
CA HIS A 629 12.73 5.37 -33.92
C HIS A 629 11.31 4.82 -33.87
N ILE A 630 11.13 3.55 -34.25
CA ILE A 630 9.81 2.90 -34.15
C ILE A 630 9.85 1.84 -33.05
N THR A 631 8.90 1.90 -32.12
CA THR A 631 8.63 0.80 -31.17
C THR A 631 7.26 0.21 -31.49
N MET A 632 7.17 -1.09 -31.80
CA MET A 632 5.89 -1.73 -32.19
C MET A 632 5.75 -3.16 -31.68
N ALA A 633 4.51 -3.66 -31.58
CA ALA A 633 4.29 -5.09 -31.38
C ALA A 633 4.67 -5.89 -32.64
N ILE A 634 5.29 -7.06 -32.52
CA ILE A 634 5.67 -7.92 -33.67
C ILE A 634 4.49 -8.15 -34.64
N GLY A 635 3.26 -8.28 -34.12
CA GLY A 635 2.05 -8.46 -34.93
C GLY A 635 1.55 -7.23 -35.70
N GLN A 636 2.11 -6.04 -35.44
CA GLN A 636 1.64 -4.76 -35.99
C GLN A 636 2.51 -4.26 -37.15
N ARG A 637 2.98 -5.17 -38.01
CA ARG A 637 3.87 -4.87 -39.14
C ARG A 637 3.34 -3.82 -40.12
N TYR A 638 2.02 -3.61 -40.18
CA TYR A 638 1.40 -2.59 -41.04
C TYR A 638 1.93 -1.18 -40.76
N ALA A 639 2.41 -0.91 -39.54
CA ALA A 639 3.05 0.35 -39.18
C ALA A 639 4.21 0.73 -40.13
N LEU A 640 4.91 -0.26 -40.67
CA LEU A 640 6.03 -0.03 -41.58
C LEU A 640 5.61 0.39 -42.99
N GLU A 641 4.37 0.13 -43.40
CA GLU A 641 3.87 0.54 -44.72
C GLU A 641 3.73 2.07 -44.85
N PHE A 642 3.83 2.74 -43.70
CA PHE A 642 3.71 4.18 -43.52
C PHE A 642 5.04 4.88 -43.24
N CYS A 643 6.16 4.15 -43.33
CA CYS A 643 7.50 4.73 -43.27
C CYS A 643 8.27 4.35 -44.54
N ASP A 644 9.05 5.28 -45.09
CA ASP A 644 10.08 4.90 -46.06
C ASP A 644 11.14 4.05 -45.32
N MET A 645 11.12 2.74 -45.55
CA MET A 645 11.99 1.79 -44.87
C MET A 645 13.47 2.03 -45.17
N THR A 646 13.81 2.62 -46.33
CA THR A 646 15.20 2.94 -46.67
C THR A 646 15.82 3.97 -45.71
N LYS A 647 14.95 4.68 -44.99
CA LYS A 647 15.26 5.78 -44.08
C LYS A 647 15.27 5.40 -42.60
N LEU A 648 14.85 4.18 -42.27
CA LEU A 648 14.76 3.69 -40.91
C LEU A 648 16.17 3.42 -40.33
N THR A 649 16.52 4.10 -39.25
CA THR A 649 17.82 3.94 -38.58
C THR A 649 17.73 3.19 -37.26
N PHE A 650 16.59 3.27 -36.56
CA PHE A 650 16.35 2.61 -35.28
C PHE A 650 15.00 1.90 -35.27
N LEU A 651 14.99 0.61 -34.94
CA LEU A 651 13.78 -0.18 -34.79
C LEU A 651 13.82 -0.97 -33.48
N SER A 652 12.79 -0.82 -32.67
CA SER A 652 12.51 -1.68 -31.52
C SER A 652 11.22 -2.45 -31.76
N VAL A 653 11.29 -3.77 -31.63
CA VAL A 653 10.17 -4.66 -31.82
C VAL A 653 9.90 -5.35 -30.50
N GLU A 654 8.75 -5.06 -29.93
CA GLU A 654 8.29 -5.64 -28.68
C GLU A 654 7.34 -6.81 -28.97
N GLN A 655 7.48 -7.93 -28.28
CA GLN A 655 6.47 -8.99 -28.30
C GLN A 655 5.56 -8.83 -27.09
N VAL A 656 4.26 -8.97 -27.30
CA VAL A 656 3.29 -9.13 -26.21
C VAL A 656 3.06 -10.62 -26.04
N TRP A 657 3.50 -11.18 -24.91
CA TRP A 657 3.33 -12.60 -24.65
C TRP A 657 1.90 -12.89 -24.19
N ALA A 658 1.15 -13.67 -24.98
CA ALA A 658 -0.20 -14.14 -24.62
C ALA A 658 -0.28 -15.66 -24.38
N GLY A 659 0.85 -16.38 -24.44
CA GLY A 659 0.95 -17.81 -24.11
C GLY A 659 0.19 -18.72 -25.08
N GLY A 660 0.89 -19.33 -26.03
CA GLY A 660 0.32 -20.32 -26.97
C GLY A 660 1.30 -20.64 -28.09
N ARG A 661 1.28 -21.88 -28.59
CA ARG A 661 2.16 -22.36 -29.66
C ARG A 661 1.97 -21.57 -30.95
N GLU A 662 0.71 -21.32 -31.32
CA GLU A 662 0.29 -20.57 -32.50
C GLU A 662 0.82 -19.13 -32.46
N ILE A 663 0.83 -18.52 -31.28
CA ILE A 663 1.27 -17.14 -31.08
C ILE A 663 2.77 -17.02 -31.28
N ILE A 664 3.55 -18.00 -30.82
CA ILE A 664 5.00 -18.05 -31.05
C ILE A 664 5.28 -18.18 -32.55
N TYR A 665 4.61 -19.11 -33.24
CA TYR A 665 4.80 -19.27 -34.69
C TYR A 665 4.38 -18.04 -35.48
N GLN A 666 3.25 -17.43 -35.14
CA GLN A 666 2.82 -16.18 -35.77
C GLN A 666 3.84 -15.07 -35.51
N SER A 667 4.37 -14.98 -34.29
CA SER A 667 5.41 -13.99 -33.95
C SER A 667 6.72 -14.23 -34.72
N LEU A 668 7.16 -15.48 -34.87
CA LEU A 668 8.35 -15.81 -35.66
C LEU A 668 8.14 -15.50 -37.15
N ASN A 669 6.98 -15.85 -37.71
CA ASN A 669 6.63 -15.53 -39.09
C ASN A 669 6.58 -14.02 -39.34
N ASN A 670 5.96 -13.28 -38.42
CA ASN A 670 5.92 -11.83 -38.48
C ASN A 670 7.31 -11.20 -38.34
N LEU A 671 8.17 -11.75 -37.48
CA LEU A 671 9.56 -11.29 -37.36
C LEU A 671 10.37 -11.59 -38.64
N LYS A 672 10.21 -12.77 -39.26
CA LYS A 672 10.87 -13.08 -40.54
C LYS A 672 10.43 -12.14 -41.66
N ASP A 673 9.13 -11.91 -41.81
CA ASP A 673 8.60 -10.96 -42.80
C ASP A 673 9.09 -9.53 -42.53
N LEU A 674 9.17 -9.14 -41.26
CA LEU A 674 9.74 -7.87 -40.85
C LEU A 674 11.21 -7.75 -41.26
N LEU A 675 12.04 -8.75 -40.93
CA LEU A 675 13.47 -8.75 -41.22
C LEU A 675 13.76 -8.81 -42.72
N SER A 676 12.97 -9.55 -43.51
CA SER A 676 13.13 -9.59 -44.96
C SER A 676 12.93 -8.23 -45.61
N ARG A 677 11.98 -7.42 -45.11
CA ARG A 677 11.76 -6.03 -45.54
C ARG A 677 12.88 -5.10 -45.10
N LEU A 678 13.57 -5.42 -44.01
CA LEU A 678 14.69 -4.64 -43.50
C LEU A 678 16.02 -4.90 -44.21
N ALA A 679 16.12 -5.97 -45.00
CA ALA A 679 17.37 -6.38 -45.65
C ALA A 679 18.00 -5.31 -46.57
N SER A 680 17.18 -4.44 -47.18
CA SER A 680 17.63 -3.35 -48.06
C SER A 680 17.82 -2.01 -47.35
N THR A 681 17.59 -1.96 -46.04
CA THR A 681 17.55 -0.70 -45.27
C THR A 681 18.92 -0.32 -44.71
N ARG A 682 19.07 0.94 -44.33
CA ARG A 682 20.24 1.46 -43.61
C ARG A 682 20.07 1.37 -42.08
N LEU A 683 19.38 0.34 -41.62
CA LEU A 683 19.10 0.16 -40.19
C LEU A 683 20.41 0.05 -39.40
N LYS A 684 20.60 0.94 -38.43
CA LYS A 684 21.78 0.98 -37.56
C LYS A 684 21.51 0.33 -36.21
N HIS A 685 20.29 0.39 -35.72
CA HIS A 685 19.91 -0.12 -34.41
C HIS A 685 18.68 -1.01 -34.51
N LEU A 686 18.78 -2.23 -34.00
CA LEU A 686 17.69 -3.18 -33.91
C LEU A 686 17.58 -3.69 -32.46
N SER A 687 16.39 -3.56 -31.89
CA SER A 687 16.05 -4.13 -30.60
C SER A 687 14.87 -5.09 -30.78
N ILE A 688 15.01 -6.32 -30.28
CA ILE A 688 13.97 -7.36 -30.31
C ILE A 688 13.75 -7.79 -28.87
N GLY A 689 12.55 -7.66 -28.33
CA GLY A 689 12.35 -8.08 -26.94
C GLY A 689 10.93 -8.11 -26.43
N LEU A 690 10.74 -8.45 -25.16
CA LEU A 690 9.49 -8.19 -24.44
C LEU A 690 9.50 -6.76 -23.89
N SER A 691 8.34 -6.11 -23.90
CA SER A 691 8.18 -4.81 -23.25
C SER A 691 8.59 -4.92 -21.76
N PRO A 692 9.46 -4.03 -21.23
CA PRO A 692 9.84 -4.03 -19.81
C PRO A 692 8.63 -3.95 -18.85
N ARG A 693 7.51 -3.37 -19.31
CA ARG A 693 6.26 -3.32 -18.55
C ARG A 693 5.54 -4.66 -18.44
N GLY A 694 5.74 -5.58 -19.40
CA GLY A 694 5.27 -6.96 -19.31
C GLY A 694 5.99 -7.75 -18.21
N ILE A 695 7.25 -7.40 -17.92
CA ILE A 695 8.02 -7.99 -16.80
C ILE A 695 7.53 -7.45 -15.44
N ALA A 696 7.01 -6.21 -15.40
CA ALA A 696 6.44 -5.60 -14.20
C ALA A 696 5.01 -6.07 -13.88
N LEU A 697 4.31 -6.66 -14.84
CA LEU A 697 3.17 -7.54 -14.54
C LEU A 697 3.77 -8.79 -13.88
N LYS A 698 3.90 -8.73 -12.55
CA LYS A 698 4.11 -9.90 -11.69
C LYS A 698 2.98 -10.89 -11.94
N PHE A 699 3.02 -11.64 -13.04
CA PHE A 699 2.32 -12.91 -13.11
C PHE A 699 2.87 -13.68 -11.92
N PRO A 700 2.02 -13.99 -10.90
CA PRO A 700 2.50 -14.69 -9.72
C PRO A 700 3.25 -15.93 -10.21
N ALA A 701 4.42 -16.22 -9.63
CA ALA A 701 5.27 -17.33 -10.07
C ALA A 701 4.47 -18.64 -10.24
N LYS A 702 3.39 -18.80 -9.46
CA LYS A 702 2.41 -19.90 -9.51
C LYS A 702 1.56 -20.01 -10.79
N ARG A 703 1.48 -18.98 -11.65
CA ARG A 703 0.72 -18.99 -12.92
C ARG A 703 1.59 -18.91 -14.17
N ARG A 704 2.93 -18.94 -14.03
CA ARG A 704 3.81 -19.16 -15.17
C ARG A 704 3.60 -20.58 -15.66
N ARG A 705 2.66 -20.77 -16.59
CA ARG A 705 2.53 -22.04 -17.31
C ARG A 705 3.90 -22.32 -17.93
N ALA A 706 4.41 -23.54 -17.72
CA ALA A 706 5.58 -24.01 -18.45
C ALA A 706 5.39 -23.73 -19.95
N PRO A 707 6.46 -23.44 -20.72
CA PRO A 707 6.35 -23.35 -22.16
C PRO A 707 5.56 -24.57 -22.68
N PRO A 708 4.65 -24.40 -23.65
CA PRO A 708 3.83 -25.50 -24.13
C PRO A 708 4.74 -26.68 -24.48
N LYS A 709 4.54 -27.84 -23.83
CA LYS A 709 5.30 -29.07 -24.11
C LYS A 709 5.20 -29.52 -25.58
N GLU A 710 4.30 -28.90 -26.34
CA GLU A 710 3.95 -29.21 -27.72
C GLU A 710 4.75 -28.45 -28.78
N ILE A 711 5.70 -27.56 -28.42
CA ILE A 711 6.53 -26.90 -29.43
C ILE A 711 7.57 -27.89 -29.95
N ASP A 712 7.40 -28.30 -31.21
CA ASP A 712 8.40 -29.06 -31.95
C ASP A 712 9.74 -28.29 -31.98
N ARG A 713 10.75 -28.86 -31.31
CA ARG A 713 12.09 -28.29 -31.16
C ARG A 713 12.78 -28.12 -32.51
N ASP A 714 12.66 -29.10 -33.41
CA ASP A 714 13.36 -29.09 -34.68
C ASP A 714 12.79 -28.02 -35.61
N PHE A 715 11.45 -27.88 -35.59
CA PHE A 715 10.78 -26.79 -36.27
C PHE A 715 11.23 -25.43 -35.73
N LEU A 716 11.17 -25.22 -34.40
CA LEU A 716 11.59 -23.95 -33.80
C LEU A 716 13.04 -23.63 -34.15
N TRP A 717 13.93 -24.62 -34.09
CA TRP A 717 15.35 -24.41 -34.41
C TRP A 717 15.57 -23.99 -35.85
N LYS A 718 14.86 -24.63 -36.80
CA LYS A 718 14.89 -24.27 -38.21
C LYS A 718 14.43 -22.82 -38.43
N GLU A 719 13.36 -22.41 -37.77
CA GLU A 719 12.84 -21.04 -37.86
C GLU A 719 13.79 -20.00 -37.27
N LEU A 720 14.42 -20.31 -36.14
CA LEU A 720 15.42 -19.45 -35.51
C LEU A 720 16.69 -19.31 -36.36
N GLN A 721 17.10 -20.36 -37.08
CA GLN A 721 18.21 -20.30 -38.03
C GLN A 721 17.91 -19.38 -39.21
N VAL A 722 16.69 -19.42 -39.75
CA VAL A 722 16.27 -18.47 -40.80
C VAL A 722 16.36 -17.02 -40.29
N ILE A 723 15.92 -16.76 -39.06
CA ILE A 723 16.05 -15.43 -38.44
C ILE A 723 17.52 -15.03 -38.29
N GLN A 724 18.39 -15.95 -37.88
CA GLN A 724 19.84 -15.71 -37.78
C GLN A 724 20.46 -15.28 -39.11
N GLU A 725 20.13 -15.96 -40.20
CA GLU A 725 20.59 -15.61 -41.55
C GLU A 725 20.10 -14.22 -41.97
N MET A 726 18.83 -13.90 -41.68
CA MET A 726 18.27 -12.58 -41.98
C MET A 726 18.97 -11.46 -41.18
N ILE A 727 19.30 -11.69 -39.91
CA ILE A 727 20.03 -10.73 -39.07
C ILE A 727 21.44 -10.51 -39.61
N TRP A 728 22.13 -11.55 -40.08
CA TRP A 728 23.43 -11.38 -40.75
C TRP A 728 23.34 -10.60 -42.07
N GLY A 729 22.19 -10.64 -42.75
CA GLY A 729 21.91 -9.81 -43.91
C GLY A 729 21.89 -8.30 -43.63
N LEU A 730 21.69 -7.88 -42.38
CA LEU A 730 21.64 -6.47 -41.98
C LEU A 730 23.06 -5.86 -41.83
N LYS A 731 23.77 -5.72 -42.95
CA LYS A 731 25.19 -5.28 -42.99
C LYS A 731 25.45 -3.88 -42.41
N SER A 732 24.42 -3.03 -42.34
CA SER A 732 24.52 -1.67 -41.79
C SER A 732 24.33 -1.61 -40.27
N LEU A 733 23.99 -2.73 -39.63
CA LEU A 733 23.63 -2.77 -38.23
C LEU A 733 24.84 -2.51 -37.33
N GLN A 734 24.73 -1.48 -36.48
CA GLN A 734 25.76 -1.06 -35.53
C GLN A 734 25.40 -1.44 -34.09
N SER A 735 24.12 -1.64 -33.79
CA SER A 735 23.63 -2.02 -32.47
C SER A 735 22.56 -3.10 -32.57
N LEU A 736 22.71 -4.17 -31.80
CA LEU A 736 21.72 -5.24 -31.66
C LEU A 736 21.36 -5.43 -30.19
N ALA A 737 20.07 -5.42 -29.87
CA ALA A 737 19.55 -5.74 -28.55
C ALA A 737 18.54 -6.89 -28.64
N VAL A 738 18.70 -7.90 -27.79
CA VAL A 738 17.79 -9.05 -27.65
C VAL A 738 17.38 -9.13 -26.19
N LEU A 739 16.16 -8.69 -25.85
CA LEU A 739 15.74 -8.43 -24.48
C LEU A 739 14.53 -9.27 -24.04
N GLY A 740 14.69 -10.11 -23.02
CA GLY A 740 13.57 -10.74 -22.31
C GLY A 740 12.69 -11.65 -23.17
N SER A 741 13.12 -12.05 -24.36
CA SER A 741 12.23 -12.67 -25.33
C SER A 741 12.07 -14.18 -25.08
N TYR A 742 10.87 -14.59 -24.65
CA TYR A 742 10.40 -15.97 -24.84
C TYR A 742 10.25 -16.35 -26.33
N LEU A 743 10.48 -15.41 -27.26
CA LEU A 743 10.54 -15.66 -28.70
C LEU A 743 11.69 -16.59 -29.08
N PHE A 744 12.85 -16.43 -28.44
CA PHE A 744 14.01 -17.26 -28.67
C PHE A 744 14.03 -18.38 -27.64
N HIS A 745 14.38 -19.58 -28.10
CA HIS A 745 14.65 -20.69 -27.20
C HIS A 745 15.77 -20.29 -26.23
N PRO A 746 15.71 -20.59 -24.92
CA PRO A 746 16.74 -20.19 -23.94
C PRO A 746 18.16 -20.66 -24.27
N SER A 747 18.29 -21.63 -25.18
CA SER A 747 19.56 -22.23 -25.65
C SER A 747 20.02 -21.72 -27.02
N PHE A 748 19.28 -20.79 -27.61
CA PHE A 748 19.57 -20.16 -28.90
C PHE A 748 20.22 -18.79 -28.70
N VAL A 749 21.45 -18.63 -29.16
CA VAL A 749 22.18 -17.35 -29.15
C VAL A 749 22.01 -16.70 -30.51
N LEU A 750 21.32 -15.56 -30.57
CA LEU A 750 21.23 -14.79 -31.82
C LEU A 750 22.53 -13.98 -32.00
N LEU A 751 23.39 -14.40 -32.93
CA LEU A 751 24.70 -13.81 -33.18
C LEU A 751 24.57 -12.52 -34.03
N PRO A 752 25.31 -11.45 -33.71
CA PRO A 752 25.27 -10.21 -34.48
C PRO A 752 26.04 -10.34 -35.81
N PRO A 753 25.75 -9.50 -36.83
CA PRO A 753 26.62 -9.29 -37.98
C PRO A 753 27.93 -8.57 -37.60
N GLU A 754 28.95 -8.68 -38.46
CA GLU A 754 30.31 -8.12 -38.22
C GLU A 754 30.35 -6.59 -37.98
N GLY A 755 29.34 -5.85 -38.44
CA GLY A 755 29.26 -4.39 -38.26
C GLY A 755 28.83 -3.92 -36.88
N VAL A 756 28.34 -4.82 -36.02
CA VAL A 756 27.77 -4.45 -34.71
C VAL A 756 28.86 -4.08 -33.72
N ARG A 757 28.74 -2.88 -33.16
CA ARG A 757 29.62 -2.35 -32.11
C ARG A 757 28.99 -2.38 -30.73
N SER A 758 27.66 -2.39 -30.64
CA SER A 758 26.91 -2.42 -29.39
C SER A 758 25.97 -3.63 -29.34
N LEU A 759 26.14 -4.49 -28.34
CA LEU A 759 25.37 -5.71 -28.18
C LEU A 759 24.70 -5.73 -26.82
N THR A 760 23.41 -6.05 -26.79
CA THR A 760 22.67 -6.23 -25.54
C THR A 760 21.95 -7.57 -25.56
N TYR A 761 22.15 -8.38 -24.52
CA TYR A 761 21.34 -9.57 -24.26
C TYR A 761 20.64 -9.43 -22.92
N GLY A 762 19.38 -9.88 -22.85
CA GLY A 762 18.67 -10.04 -21.60
C GLY A 762 17.60 -11.12 -21.69
N GLY A 763 17.24 -11.71 -20.56
CA GLY A 763 16.30 -12.84 -20.49
C GLY A 763 16.87 -14.06 -19.77
N GLN A 764 16.16 -15.19 -19.87
CA GLN A 764 16.59 -16.46 -19.26
C GLN A 764 17.52 -17.22 -20.22
N MET A 765 18.72 -17.54 -19.77
CA MET A 765 19.75 -18.20 -20.58
C MET A 765 20.04 -19.59 -20.04
N SER A 766 20.23 -20.58 -20.92
CA SER A 766 20.64 -21.94 -20.53
C SER A 766 22.17 -22.11 -20.52
N PRO A 767 22.71 -23.20 -19.93
CA PRO A 767 24.14 -23.52 -20.05
C PRO A 767 24.62 -23.63 -21.50
N LEU A 768 23.80 -24.20 -22.38
CA LEU A 768 24.12 -24.33 -23.79
C LEU A 768 24.21 -22.96 -24.49
N TRP A 769 23.35 -22.01 -24.10
CA TRP A 769 23.45 -20.61 -24.57
C TRP A 769 24.80 -20.01 -24.18
N TRP A 770 25.17 -20.13 -22.91
CA TRP A 770 26.42 -19.58 -22.39
C TRP A 770 27.66 -20.17 -23.05
N ARG A 771 27.68 -21.48 -23.33
CA ARG A 771 28.79 -22.10 -24.08
C ARG A 771 28.88 -21.61 -25.52
N LYS A 772 27.75 -21.46 -26.21
CA LYS A 772 27.71 -20.91 -27.58
C LYS A 772 28.16 -19.45 -27.61
N PHE A 773 27.69 -18.66 -26.65
CA PHE A 773 28.13 -17.27 -26.45
C PHE A 773 29.65 -17.22 -26.23
N ALA A 774 30.18 -18.02 -25.29
CA ALA A 774 31.60 -18.07 -24.98
C ALA A 774 32.47 -18.52 -26.17
N GLY A 775 31.95 -19.43 -27.01
CA GLY A 775 32.65 -19.93 -28.20
C GLY A 775 32.74 -18.95 -29.37
N HIS A 776 32.02 -17.81 -29.33
CA HIS A 776 31.95 -16.85 -30.42
C HIS A 776 32.85 -15.61 -30.14
N PRO A 777 33.63 -15.12 -31.12
CA PRO A 777 34.59 -14.03 -30.90
C PRO A 777 33.97 -12.64 -30.81
N PHE A 778 32.77 -12.43 -31.36
CA PHE A 778 32.09 -11.13 -31.43
C PHE A 778 33.00 -9.98 -31.94
N THR A 779 33.77 -10.26 -32.98
CA THR A 779 34.71 -9.31 -33.58
C THR A 779 34.02 -7.99 -33.90
N GLY A 780 34.57 -6.88 -33.41
CA GLY A 780 34.05 -5.52 -33.65
C GLY A 780 33.08 -4.99 -32.59
N VAL A 781 32.58 -5.84 -31.69
CA VAL A 781 31.75 -5.40 -30.56
C VAL A 781 32.62 -4.66 -29.54
N GLU A 782 32.30 -3.39 -29.30
CA GLU A 782 33.00 -2.53 -28.34
C GLU A 782 32.21 -2.34 -27.04
N GLN A 783 30.88 -2.50 -27.09
CA GLN A 783 29.96 -2.31 -25.97
C GLN A 783 29.09 -3.55 -25.78
N LEU A 784 29.10 -4.12 -24.58
CA LEU A 784 28.27 -5.27 -24.21
C LEU A 784 27.41 -4.96 -22.99
N ARG A 785 26.10 -5.19 -23.10
CA ARG A 785 25.18 -5.13 -21.95
C ARG A 785 24.51 -6.49 -21.73
N LEU A 786 24.52 -6.97 -20.50
CA LEU A 786 23.91 -8.23 -20.09
C LEU A 786 22.88 -8.01 -18.98
N ASP A 787 21.65 -8.43 -19.24
CA ASP A 787 20.54 -8.53 -18.29
C ASP A 787 20.02 -9.97 -18.27
N CYS A 788 20.96 -10.89 -18.07
CA CYS A 788 20.69 -12.32 -18.06
C CYS A 788 20.17 -12.75 -16.67
N ARG A 789 19.29 -13.74 -16.67
CA ARG A 789 18.80 -14.43 -15.49
C ARG A 789 18.97 -15.94 -15.66
N GLY A 790 19.16 -16.63 -14.55
CA GLY A 790 19.09 -18.08 -14.52
C GLY A 790 17.71 -18.58 -14.94
N LEU A 791 17.67 -19.85 -15.37
CA LEU A 791 16.42 -20.55 -15.60
C LEU A 791 15.71 -20.76 -14.26
N ASP A 792 14.40 -20.57 -14.22
CA ASP A 792 13.61 -21.01 -13.07
C ASP A 792 13.37 -22.53 -13.13
N GLY A 793 12.89 -23.11 -12.01
CA GLY A 793 12.68 -24.55 -11.89
C GLY A 793 11.89 -25.19 -13.05
N PRO A 794 10.74 -24.62 -13.48
CA PRO A 794 9.97 -25.17 -14.60
C PRO A 794 10.72 -25.17 -15.94
N ASN A 795 11.46 -24.11 -16.26
CA ASN A 795 12.24 -24.05 -17.50
C ASN A 795 13.45 -24.99 -17.45
N THR A 796 14.06 -25.15 -16.27
CA THR A 796 15.16 -26.11 -16.07
C THR A 796 14.68 -27.54 -16.31
N GLN A 797 13.53 -27.91 -15.76
CA GLN A 797 12.92 -29.23 -15.98
C GLN A 797 12.57 -29.45 -17.45
N TYR A 798 11.98 -28.45 -18.12
CA TYR A 798 11.67 -28.51 -19.54
C TYR A 798 12.91 -28.76 -20.41
N LEU A 799 14.00 -28.03 -20.17
CA LEU A 799 15.24 -28.23 -20.92
C LEU A 799 15.89 -29.58 -20.63
N GLN A 800 15.79 -30.07 -19.39
CA GLN A 800 16.24 -31.40 -19.02
C GLN A 800 15.46 -32.51 -19.75
N GLU A 801 14.14 -32.36 -19.89
CA GLU A 801 13.30 -33.25 -20.71
C GLU A 801 13.74 -33.26 -22.19
N LEU A 802 14.31 -32.16 -22.69
CA LEU A 802 14.89 -32.05 -24.04
C LEU A 802 16.34 -32.55 -24.15
N GLY A 803 16.87 -33.16 -23.08
CA GLY A 803 18.23 -33.70 -23.01
C GLY A 803 19.32 -32.63 -22.92
N GLU A 804 18.98 -31.39 -22.56
CA GLU A 804 19.98 -30.38 -22.24
C GLU A 804 20.48 -30.53 -20.80
N GLU A 805 21.69 -30.04 -20.56
CA GLU A 805 22.29 -30.10 -19.22
C GLU A 805 21.43 -29.33 -18.21
N PRO A 806 20.95 -30.00 -17.15
CA PRO A 806 20.25 -29.31 -16.08
C PRO A 806 21.24 -28.43 -15.33
N CYS A 807 20.87 -27.17 -15.13
CA CYS A 807 21.63 -26.26 -14.30
C CYS A 807 20.65 -25.64 -13.31
N SER A 808 20.56 -26.27 -12.14
CA SER A 808 19.81 -25.74 -11.02
C SER A 808 20.46 -24.47 -10.46
N GLU A 809 21.78 -24.32 -10.62
CA GLU A 809 22.57 -23.18 -10.15
C GLU A 809 23.74 -22.88 -11.11
N PHE A 810 23.81 -21.65 -11.61
CA PHE A 810 24.91 -21.21 -12.49
C PHE A 810 26.27 -21.13 -11.79
N ALA A 811 26.30 -21.14 -10.45
CA ALA A 811 27.52 -21.16 -9.66
C ALA A 811 28.44 -22.34 -10.03
N GLY A 812 27.86 -23.49 -10.40
CA GLY A 812 28.63 -24.67 -10.84
C GLY A 812 29.08 -24.62 -12.31
N LEU A 813 28.48 -23.77 -13.14
CA LEU A 813 28.82 -23.69 -14.56
C LEU A 813 30.12 -22.92 -14.76
N ARG A 814 31.11 -23.57 -15.38
CA ARG A 814 32.37 -22.96 -15.80
C ARG A 814 32.49 -22.99 -17.31
N LEU A 815 32.87 -21.86 -17.91
CA LEU A 815 33.06 -21.72 -19.36
C LEU A 815 34.45 -22.19 -19.78
N GLY A 816 35.46 -22.04 -18.92
CA GLY A 816 36.87 -22.37 -19.21
C GLY A 816 37.56 -21.34 -20.11
N ASP A 817 36.89 -20.88 -21.16
CA ASP A 817 37.37 -19.82 -22.07
C ASP A 817 36.21 -19.00 -22.64
N VAL A 818 36.47 -17.73 -23.01
CA VAL A 818 35.50 -16.83 -23.65
C VAL A 818 36.19 -16.08 -24.78
N LYS A 819 35.79 -16.30 -26.03
CA LYS A 819 36.49 -15.71 -27.18
C LYS A 819 36.24 -14.21 -27.41
N ILE A 820 35.29 -13.59 -26.70
CA ILE A 820 35.00 -12.16 -26.87
C ILE A 820 36.21 -11.30 -26.48
N SER A 821 36.61 -10.43 -27.42
CA SER A 821 37.74 -9.53 -27.25
C SER A 821 37.44 -8.16 -27.87
N GLY A 822 38.20 -7.13 -27.49
CA GLY A 822 38.03 -5.77 -28.00
C GLY A 822 36.95 -4.92 -27.32
N LEU A 823 36.29 -5.44 -26.27
CA LEU A 823 35.34 -4.66 -25.47
C LEU A 823 36.02 -3.46 -24.81
N ARG A 824 35.38 -2.30 -24.96
CA ARG A 824 35.72 -1.06 -24.27
C ARG A 824 34.75 -0.78 -23.14
N TRP A 825 33.55 -1.34 -23.20
CA TRP A 825 32.53 -1.13 -22.20
C TRP A 825 31.71 -2.40 -22.00
N ILE A 826 31.47 -2.74 -20.73
CA ILE A 826 30.55 -3.78 -20.31
C ILE A 826 29.65 -3.28 -19.18
N GLU A 827 28.36 -3.63 -19.25
CA GLU A 827 27.36 -3.43 -18.20
C GLU A 827 26.66 -4.75 -17.90
N ILE A 828 26.64 -5.15 -16.63
CA ILE A 828 25.87 -6.29 -16.13
C ILE A 828 24.78 -5.71 -15.23
N VAL A 829 23.51 -5.85 -15.60
CA VAL A 829 22.40 -5.15 -14.94
C VAL A 829 22.12 -5.71 -13.54
N ASN A 830 22.28 -7.03 -13.35
CA ASN A 830 22.05 -7.70 -12.07
C ASN A 830 23.36 -8.21 -11.43
N LEU A 831 24.25 -7.29 -11.05
CA LEU A 831 25.52 -7.66 -10.41
C LEU A 831 25.35 -8.42 -9.08
N GLN A 832 24.25 -8.19 -8.35
CA GLN A 832 23.97 -8.89 -7.10
C GLN A 832 23.63 -10.37 -7.33
N GLY A 833 23.12 -10.72 -8.51
CA GLY A 833 22.79 -12.09 -8.93
C GLY A 833 23.89 -12.83 -9.67
N LEU A 834 25.12 -12.30 -9.69
CA LEU A 834 26.24 -12.85 -10.49
C LEU A 834 26.44 -14.36 -10.32
N GLU A 835 26.33 -14.91 -9.10
CA GLU A 835 26.52 -16.36 -8.86
C GLU A 835 25.34 -17.21 -9.33
N ASN A 836 24.14 -16.64 -9.36
CA ASN A 836 22.91 -17.38 -9.67
C ASN A 836 22.54 -17.29 -11.15
N ASP A 837 22.94 -16.22 -11.83
CA ASP A 837 22.51 -15.88 -13.18
C ASP A 837 23.62 -16.01 -14.23
N TYR A 838 24.90 -16.12 -13.81
CA TYR A 838 26.07 -16.12 -14.70
C TYR A 838 27.04 -17.25 -14.36
N PRO A 839 27.75 -17.82 -15.35
CA PRO A 839 28.82 -18.77 -15.10
C PRO A 839 29.88 -18.20 -14.16
N SER A 840 30.38 -19.01 -13.24
CA SER A 840 31.21 -18.53 -12.13
C SER A 840 32.54 -17.92 -12.55
N ASP A 841 33.08 -18.32 -13.70
CA ASP A 841 34.32 -17.80 -14.29
C ASP A 841 34.10 -16.73 -15.37
N PHE A 842 32.86 -16.37 -15.70
CA PHE A 842 32.55 -15.49 -16.84
C PHE A 842 33.22 -14.11 -16.73
N VAL A 843 33.07 -13.43 -15.59
CA VAL A 843 33.61 -12.08 -15.40
C VAL A 843 35.13 -12.08 -15.48
N ASP A 844 35.79 -13.07 -14.88
CA ASP A 844 37.26 -13.17 -14.90
C ASP A 844 37.78 -13.42 -16.32
N LEU A 845 37.09 -14.27 -17.08
CA LEU A 845 37.43 -14.53 -18.49
C LEU A 845 37.24 -13.29 -19.37
N VAL A 846 36.17 -12.51 -19.16
CA VAL A 846 35.96 -11.25 -19.88
C VAL A 846 37.04 -10.23 -19.54
N LEU A 847 37.39 -10.05 -18.26
CA LEU A 847 38.44 -9.14 -17.82
C LEU A 847 39.81 -9.54 -18.40
N LYS A 848 40.12 -10.84 -18.40
CA LYS A 848 41.36 -11.40 -18.97
C LYS A 848 41.51 -11.05 -20.45
N ASN A 849 40.42 -11.19 -21.21
CA ASN A 849 40.45 -11.04 -22.67
C ASN A 849 40.20 -9.59 -23.15
N ASN A 850 39.81 -8.69 -22.24
CA ASN A 850 39.45 -7.30 -22.55
C ASN A 850 40.14 -6.29 -21.61
N GLN A 851 41.45 -6.14 -21.76
CA GLN A 851 42.26 -5.24 -20.92
C GLN A 851 41.97 -3.74 -21.11
N ARG A 852 41.19 -3.37 -22.13
CA ARG A 852 40.84 -1.97 -22.48
C ARG A 852 39.46 -1.55 -22.00
N LEU A 853 38.87 -2.28 -21.06
CA LEU A 853 37.58 -1.91 -20.47
C LEU A 853 37.66 -0.55 -19.78
N SER A 854 36.61 0.24 -19.95
CA SER A 854 36.50 1.57 -19.36
C SER A 854 36.53 1.49 -17.84
N TYR A 855 37.05 2.55 -17.20
CA TYR A 855 37.04 2.69 -15.75
C TYR A 855 35.66 2.46 -15.15
N ARG A 856 34.61 3.01 -15.78
CA ARG A 856 33.21 2.83 -15.33
C ARG A 856 32.76 1.36 -15.31
N SER A 857 33.20 0.56 -16.28
CA SER A 857 32.89 -0.88 -16.30
C SER A 857 33.65 -1.63 -15.20
N LEU A 858 34.94 -1.31 -15.00
CA LEU A 858 35.75 -1.90 -13.93
C LEU A 858 35.21 -1.54 -12.55
N GLU A 859 34.83 -0.28 -12.34
CA GLU A 859 34.20 0.22 -11.13
C GLU A 859 32.86 -0.49 -10.86
N ALA A 860 31.99 -0.62 -11.87
CA ALA A 860 30.73 -1.34 -11.71
C ALA A 860 30.96 -2.81 -11.32
N ILE A 861 31.90 -3.51 -11.98
CA ILE A 861 32.25 -4.89 -11.64
C ILE A 861 32.82 -4.98 -10.21
N ALA A 862 33.70 -4.06 -9.83
CA ALA A 862 34.30 -4.00 -8.50
C ALA A 862 33.24 -3.76 -7.42
N LEU A 863 32.31 -2.81 -7.62
CA LEU A 863 31.20 -2.54 -6.71
C LEU A 863 30.25 -3.74 -6.63
N GLY A 864 29.98 -4.41 -7.75
CA GLY A 864 29.20 -5.65 -7.79
C GLY A 864 29.81 -6.73 -6.90
N ARG A 865 31.12 -6.98 -7.06
CA ARG A 865 31.87 -7.90 -6.19
C ARG A 865 31.88 -7.43 -4.73
N LEU A 866 32.14 -6.15 -4.48
CA LEU A 866 32.17 -5.58 -3.13
C LEU A 866 30.84 -5.74 -2.41
N SER A 867 29.70 -5.55 -3.11
CA SER A 867 28.36 -5.70 -2.52
C SER A 867 28.09 -7.11 -2.00
N LYS A 868 28.68 -8.13 -2.63
CA LYS A 868 28.63 -9.52 -2.19
C LYS A 868 29.45 -9.71 -0.90
N TYR A 869 30.70 -9.23 -0.91
CA TYR A 869 31.55 -9.30 0.28
C TYR A 869 30.97 -8.51 1.44
N SER A 870 30.41 -7.33 1.19
CA SER A 870 29.75 -6.51 2.20
C SER A 870 28.50 -7.18 2.76
N GLY A 871 27.71 -7.90 1.95
CA GLY A 871 26.58 -8.67 2.47
C GLY A 871 27.00 -9.77 3.45
N ARG A 872 28.09 -10.50 3.16
CA ARG A 872 28.62 -11.54 4.05
C ARG A 872 29.33 -10.95 5.28
N LEU A 873 30.14 -9.92 5.08
CA LEU A 873 30.82 -9.18 6.16
C LEU A 873 29.79 -8.54 7.10
N THR A 874 28.75 -7.89 6.58
CA THR A 874 27.67 -7.29 7.38
C THR A 874 26.91 -8.32 8.20
N ARG A 875 26.85 -9.60 7.79
CA ARG A 875 26.26 -10.68 8.60
C ARG A 875 27.24 -11.27 9.62
N ARG A 876 28.49 -11.50 9.21
CA ARG A 876 29.51 -12.18 10.05
C ARG A 876 30.14 -11.24 11.07
N PHE A 877 30.31 -9.97 10.74
CA PHE A 877 30.97 -9.00 11.59
C PHE A 877 30.18 -8.70 12.88
N PRO A 878 28.85 -8.46 12.86
CA PRO A 878 28.08 -8.33 14.10
C PRO A 878 28.09 -9.60 14.94
N LYS A 879 28.06 -10.79 14.32
CA LYS A 879 28.18 -12.07 15.02
C LYS A 879 29.54 -12.20 15.71
N PHE A 880 30.62 -11.90 15.00
CA PHE A 880 31.98 -11.86 15.56
C PHE A 880 32.07 -10.87 16.73
N VAL A 881 31.56 -9.65 16.58
CA VAL A 881 31.54 -8.63 17.64
C VAL A 881 30.74 -9.12 18.86
N LYS A 882 29.59 -9.78 18.66
CA LYS A 882 28.79 -10.38 19.74
C LYS A 882 29.54 -11.48 20.47
N GLU A 883 30.18 -12.39 19.75
CA GLU A 883 31.00 -13.48 20.31
C GLU A 883 32.20 -12.94 21.10
N GLU A 884 32.89 -11.92 20.57
CA GLU A 884 34.02 -11.28 21.24
C GLU A 884 33.59 -10.53 22.50
N LYS A 885 32.45 -9.82 22.46
CA LYS A 885 31.86 -9.16 23.63
C LYS A 885 31.53 -10.18 24.72
N GLN A 886 30.89 -11.29 24.36
CA GLN A 886 30.53 -12.33 25.32
C GLN A 886 31.77 -12.95 25.95
N ARG A 887 32.84 -13.19 25.17
CA ARG A 887 34.10 -13.73 25.67
C ARG A 887 34.80 -12.80 26.65
N ALA A 888 34.82 -11.50 26.37
CA ALA A 888 35.36 -10.50 27.29
C ALA A 888 34.56 -10.44 28.60
N LEU A 889 33.23 -10.48 28.50
CA LEU A 889 32.33 -10.47 29.66
C LEU A 889 32.54 -11.69 30.56
N SER A 890 32.55 -12.90 29.99
CA SER A 890 32.78 -14.13 30.76
C SER A 890 34.16 -14.18 31.43
N HIS A 891 35.18 -13.56 30.84
CA HIS A 891 36.49 -13.44 31.49
C HIS A 891 36.46 -12.47 32.67
N LEU A 892 35.83 -11.30 32.51
CA LEU A 892 35.64 -10.33 33.60
C LEU A 892 34.83 -10.93 34.76
N GLU A 893 33.80 -11.71 34.48
CA GLU A 893 33.02 -12.44 35.50
C GLU A 893 33.91 -13.44 36.26
N ALA A 894 34.73 -14.22 35.56
CA ALA A 894 35.66 -15.16 36.20
C ALA A 894 36.71 -14.44 37.06
N MET A 895 37.24 -13.31 36.59
CA MET A 895 38.16 -12.46 37.35
C MET A 895 37.50 -11.88 38.60
N PHE A 896 36.25 -11.41 38.49
CA PHE A 896 35.47 -10.91 39.61
C PHE A 896 35.28 -12.00 40.68
N HIS A 897 34.87 -13.20 40.27
CA HIS A 897 34.70 -14.32 41.19
C HIS A 897 36.02 -14.71 41.89
N ASN A 898 37.13 -14.76 41.16
CA ASN A 898 38.43 -15.07 41.73
C ASN A 898 38.92 -13.97 42.68
N ALA A 899 38.83 -12.69 42.28
CA ALA A 899 39.22 -11.56 43.13
C ALA A 899 38.38 -11.49 44.41
N LYS A 900 37.07 -11.74 44.32
CA LYS A 900 36.17 -11.85 45.47
C LYS A 900 36.56 -12.99 46.39
N TYR A 901 36.85 -14.17 45.85
CA TYR A 901 37.29 -15.33 46.62
C TYR A 901 38.62 -15.06 47.35
N GLN A 902 39.62 -14.53 46.63
CA GLN A 902 40.93 -14.17 47.20
C GLN A 902 40.81 -13.14 48.30
N PHE A 903 40.02 -12.07 48.08
CA PHE A 903 39.77 -11.06 49.11
C PHE A 903 39.11 -11.68 50.35
N THR A 904 38.10 -12.53 50.16
CA THR A 904 37.41 -13.21 51.27
C THR A 904 38.38 -14.09 52.07
N MET A 905 39.23 -14.87 51.38
CA MET A 905 40.23 -15.72 52.01
C MET A 905 41.29 -14.91 52.76
N GLU A 906 41.83 -13.85 52.16
CA GLU A 906 42.79 -12.93 52.79
C GLU A 906 42.19 -12.28 54.04
N TYR A 907 40.93 -11.85 53.95
CA TYR A 907 40.23 -11.21 55.07
C TYR A 907 40.03 -12.18 56.24
N VAL A 908 39.60 -13.42 55.96
CA VAL A 908 39.40 -14.47 56.96
C VAL A 908 40.72 -14.90 57.62
N MET A 909 41.76 -15.13 56.81
CA MET A 909 43.06 -15.61 57.32
C MET A 909 43.77 -14.57 58.19
N ASN A 910 43.59 -13.28 57.90
CA ASN A 910 44.17 -12.19 58.69
C ASN A 910 43.39 -11.87 59.98
N ARG A 911 42.38 -12.68 60.35
CA ARG A 911 41.61 -12.58 61.60
C ARG A 911 41.10 -11.17 61.93
N ARG A 912 40.74 -10.37 60.92
CA ARG A 912 40.10 -9.08 61.18
C ARG A 912 38.70 -9.36 61.76
N PRO A 913 38.37 -8.90 62.98
CA PRO A 913 37.03 -9.09 63.51
C PRO A 913 36.04 -8.39 62.57
N LEU A 914 34.99 -9.11 62.16
CA LEU A 914 33.89 -8.49 61.43
C LEU A 914 33.34 -7.37 62.32
N PRO A 915 33.24 -6.14 61.78
CA PRO A 915 32.62 -5.05 62.50
C PRO A 915 31.20 -5.45 62.96
N LYS A 916 30.85 -5.21 64.23
CA LYS A 916 29.64 -5.82 64.86
C LYS A 916 28.40 -4.92 64.81
N ASP A 917 28.54 -3.72 64.29
CA ASP A 917 27.59 -2.62 64.34
C ASP A 917 27.02 -2.31 62.93
N GLU A 918 25.71 -2.13 62.78
CA GLU A 918 25.04 -1.99 61.47
C GLU A 918 25.64 -0.90 60.55
N PHE A 919 26.26 0.15 61.12
CA PHE A 919 26.95 1.20 60.37
C PHE A 919 28.25 0.74 59.68
N SER A 920 28.81 -0.38 60.11
CA SER A 920 30.13 -0.86 59.69
C SER A 920 30.06 -1.96 58.62
N TYR A 921 28.88 -2.50 58.34
CA TYR A 921 28.63 -3.43 57.23
C TYR A 921 28.88 -2.77 55.86
N GLY A 922 28.45 -1.51 55.68
CA GLY A 922 28.68 -0.78 54.44
C GLY A 922 30.16 -0.43 54.17
N LEU A 923 30.97 -0.33 55.23
CA LEU A 923 32.42 -0.06 55.09
C LEU A 923 33.18 -1.29 54.60
N PHE A 924 32.80 -2.49 55.06
CA PHE A 924 33.39 -3.74 54.57
C PHE A 924 33.07 -3.99 53.09
N GLU A 925 31.82 -3.73 52.68
CA GLU A 925 31.39 -3.86 51.28
C GLU A 925 32.17 -2.88 50.38
N GLN A 926 32.36 -1.63 50.81
CA GLN A 926 33.15 -0.65 50.07
C GLN A 926 34.64 -1.00 49.99
N GLU A 927 35.25 -1.53 51.05
CA GLU A 927 36.64 -1.99 51.02
C GLU A 927 36.81 -3.21 50.09
N MET A 928 35.87 -4.16 50.14
CA MET A 928 35.83 -5.30 49.26
C MET A 928 35.67 -4.88 47.80
N GLU A 929 34.74 -4.00 47.49
CA GLU A 929 34.52 -3.49 46.13
C GLU A 929 35.77 -2.80 45.59
N LYS A 930 36.40 -1.91 46.37
CA LYS A 930 37.63 -1.22 45.97
C LYS A 930 38.79 -2.20 45.71
N ALA A 931 38.97 -3.18 46.59
CA ALA A 931 40.04 -4.17 46.46
C ALA A 931 39.80 -5.11 45.27
N ILE A 932 38.57 -5.54 45.04
CA ILE A 932 38.19 -6.36 43.88
C ILE A 932 38.40 -5.58 42.59
N VAL A 933 37.88 -4.36 42.48
CA VAL A 933 38.03 -3.52 41.28
C VAL A 933 39.50 -3.26 40.98
N SER A 934 40.31 -2.95 41.99
CA SER A 934 41.75 -2.73 41.81
C SER A 934 42.49 -4.00 41.33
N LYS A 935 42.20 -5.16 41.92
CA LYS A 935 42.77 -6.45 41.47
C LYS A 935 42.30 -6.83 40.06
N MET A 936 41.03 -6.59 39.74
CA MET A 936 40.47 -6.83 38.41
C MET A 936 41.08 -5.91 37.35
N MET A 937 41.20 -4.61 37.62
CA MET A 937 41.83 -3.66 36.70
C MET A 937 43.27 -4.08 36.38
N LYS A 938 44.05 -4.37 37.43
CA LYS A 938 45.44 -4.78 37.26
C LYS A 938 45.57 -6.09 36.47
N GLY A 939 44.80 -7.13 36.82
CA GLY A 939 44.83 -8.39 36.08
C GLY A 939 44.32 -8.26 34.63
N PHE A 940 43.37 -7.37 34.38
CA PHE A 940 42.82 -7.15 33.05
C PHE A 940 43.84 -6.44 32.13
N GLU A 941 44.54 -5.44 32.67
CA GLU A 941 45.62 -4.73 31.98
C GLU A 941 46.85 -5.62 31.75
N ASP A 942 47.29 -6.36 32.77
CA ASP A 942 48.55 -7.13 32.75
C ASP A 942 48.43 -8.47 32.01
N GLU A 943 47.31 -9.20 32.16
CA GLU A 943 47.19 -10.59 31.69
C GLU A 943 46.27 -10.74 30.47
N PHE A 944 45.15 -9.99 30.45
CA PHE A 944 44.10 -10.23 29.46
C PHE A 944 44.25 -9.38 28.20
N LEU A 945 44.54 -8.08 28.32
CA LEU A 945 44.47 -7.14 27.17
C LEU A 945 45.40 -7.52 26.02
N ALA A 946 46.66 -7.84 26.30
CA ALA A 946 47.64 -8.21 25.27
C ALA A 946 47.30 -9.56 24.61
N GLY A 947 46.87 -10.55 25.39
CA GLY A 947 46.49 -11.88 24.89
C GLY A 947 45.17 -11.88 24.11
N TYR A 948 44.17 -11.15 24.63
CA TYR A 948 42.86 -11.00 24.02
C TYR A 948 42.96 -10.27 22.69
N VAL A 949 43.62 -9.12 22.62
CA VAL A 949 43.79 -8.37 21.36
C VAL A 949 44.49 -9.24 20.31
N LYS A 950 45.56 -9.95 20.67
CA LYS A 950 46.26 -10.85 19.75
C LYS A 950 45.37 -12.01 19.26
N SER A 951 44.58 -12.61 20.16
CA SER A 951 43.65 -13.70 19.82
C SER A 951 42.47 -13.24 18.96
N SER A 952 41.92 -12.05 19.24
CA SER A 952 40.80 -11.47 18.51
C SER A 952 41.23 -10.98 17.14
N ILE A 953 42.44 -10.42 16.99
CA ILE A 953 43.02 -10.11 15.67
C ILE A 953 43.25 -11.39 14.87
N GLY A 954 43.78 -12.46 15.48
CA GLY A 954 43.97 -13.75 14.81
C GLY A 954 42.66 -14.39 14.34
N ARG A 955 41.59 -14.28 15.13
CA ARG A 955 40.25 -14.78 14.75
C ARG A 955 39.55 -13.88 13.75
N LEU A 956 39.68 -12.56 13.86
CA LEU A 956 39.19 -11.64 12.84
C LEU A 956 39.88 -11.92 11.51
N HIS A 957 41.21 -12.12 11.52
CA HIS A 957 41.96 -12.54 10.35
C HIS A 957 41.44 -13.88 9.80
N SER A 958 41.25 -14.90 10.63
CA SER A 958 40.65 -16.18 10.19
C SER A 958 39.25 -16.02 9.59
N VAL A 959 38.39 -15.16 10.15
CA VAL A 959 37.06 -14.85 9.61
C VAL A 959 37.16 -14.15 8.24
N LEU A 960 38.21 -13.34 8.04
CA LEU A 960 38.49 -12.62 6.80
C LEU A 960 39.25 -13.48 5.77
N THR A 961 40.00 -14.51 6.17
CA THR A 961 40.86 -15.32 5.28
C THR A 961 40.40 -16.77 5.06
N HIS A 962 39.30 -17.21 5.67
CA HIS A 962 38.64 -18.49 5.33
C HIS A 962 37.61 -18.37 4.19
N GLU A 963 37.77 -17.37 3.33
CA GLU A 963 37.24 -17.34 1.95
C GLU A 963 38.38 -17.59 0.98
#